data_AF-H2ZP43-F1
#
_entry.id   AF-H2ZP43-F1
#
_cell.length_a   1.000
_cell.length_b   1.000
_cell.length_c   1.000
_cell.angle_alpha   90.00
_cell.angle_beta   90.00
_cell.angle_gamma   90.00
#
_symmetry.space_group_name_H-M   'P 1'
#
loop_
_entity.id
_entity.type
_entity.pdbx_description
1 polymer ?
#
loop_
_entity_poly.entity_id
_entity_poly.type
_entity_poly.pdbx_seq_one_letter_code
_entity_poly.pdbx_strand_id
1 'polypeptide(L)'
;MSFDYEACQDAAQYLRLSREQIIANQTQKPDGKKYVWFPDKENAYVKGELIKTDKGKCTIKACDGGKEMTVKEDDLQEMNPPRYEKCEDMAGMTFLNEASVLNNLRSRYESFMIYTYSGLFCVTVNPYKMLPVYAPYVIAAYKGKRRTEMPPHLYSIADNAYTEMLMNRENQSMLITGESGAGKTVNTKKVIQYFALVAAFGGSQDDGKGTLEDQIVQCNPAMEAFGNAKTVRNDNSSRFGKFIRIHFGSTGLLASGDIEHYLLEKSRVIYQQEGERNYHIFYQIISGSKPELIDQLLVTKDPYDYKSISQGVVSVPSMDDGAELLLTDDAFRVLGFNQEEISGIYRLMAGIMHQQNMKFKNKQREEQAEPDGTEDADKVAYLFGLNSADFIKYLCHPRVKVGNEYVTKGQSCHQVSYGIGALSKGLFGRHFDWLVKLINQTLSTKLPRSFFIGVLDIAGFEIFDSNSFEQLCINFTNEKLQQFFNHHMFVLEQEEYKKEGIDWVFIDFGMDLAACIELIEKPLGIMSILEEECMFPKASDDTFKDKLYQNHLGKSKAFGKPVKKTKYEAHFELYHYAGTVQYNICGWLEKNKDPLNNSVVDLYKKASMKLMQTIWEGYVSPDEGNGGGKGGKRKKGGSFMTVSSLHRQSLNALMTNLRSTAPHFVRCLIPNERKCPGEMDSHLVLHQLRCNGVLEGIRICRKGFPNRVPYGDFKQRYRILNPNAAPEGQFMDSKKSSEKLLGSIDINHEAYKLGHTKVFFRAGMIGKLEEMRDNKLSSIFKLIQARMRGMLMRREYQKMIERRQACRIIQSNLRAFFGMANCEWMKLMFKIKPLLKTAESAKELEEMEKEFAETKVNLEKETKRRKELEEMQVSFIQEKNDLVMQLQAQQDQIDDGEDRCDQLIKTKVELDGKIKELTERLEDEEELNNELVSKKRKLEDECSELKKDIDDLEITLAKVEKEKHATENKLKNLQEELATQDEQIAKLQKEKKALQEAHQQTLDDLQSEEDKVNSLTKQKAKLEQQVDDLEASLEQEKKLRMELERTKRKLEGDLRLTQETVMDLENDKQRLEEKLKKQEFEYSQLATKLEDEQALVSQLQKKIKELQARIEELEEELEAERAARAKVEKQRADLSRELEELSERLEEAGGATAAQIELNKRREAEFAKLRRELEESNLGHEATVSTLRKKHADTSSEMSEQV
;
A
#
# COMPACT_ATOMS: atom_id res chain seq x y z
N MET A 1 2.68 -3.68 42.79
CA MET A 1 1.35 -3.15 43.21
C MET A 1 0.25 -4.01 42.61
N SER A 2 -0.76 -4.42 43.39
CA SER A 2 -1.84 -5.31 42.94
C SER A 2 -2.87 -4.55 42.09
N PHE A 3 -3.40 -5.20 41.04
CA PHE A 3 -4.57 -4.75 40.30
C PHE A 3 -5.70 -4.39 41.27
N ASP A 4 -6.21 -3.16 41.15
CA ASP A 4 -7.30 -2.67 41.96
C ASP A 4 -8.62 -3.17 41.35
N TYR A 5 -9.15 -4.24 41.91
CA TYR A 5 -10.40 -4.86 41.47
C TYR A 5 -11.58 -3.88 41.61
N GLU A 6 -11.52 -2.94 42.57
CA GLU A 6 -12.57 -1.94 42.79
C GLU A 6 -12.56 -0.85 41.71
N ALA A 7 -11.38 -0.49 41.20
CA ALA A 7 -11.24 0.54 40.16
C ALA A 7 -11.94 0.17 38.84
N CYS A 8 -12.06 -1.13 38.54
CA CYS A 8 -12.73 -1.64 37.34
C CYS A 8 -14.20 -2.04 37.57
N GLN A 9 -14.75 -1.89 38.79
CA GLN A 9 -16.16 -2.15 39.12
C GLN A 9 -16.70 -3.47 38.51
N ASP A 10 -17.89 -3.45 37.90
CA ASP A 10 -18.58 -4.59 37.29
C ASP A 10 -17.78 -5.25 36.14
N ALA A 11 -16.80 -4.54 35.57
CA ALA A 11 -15.95 -5.05 34.50
C ALA A 11 -14.83 -5.95 35.01
N ALA A 12 -14.47 -5.88 36.30
CA ALA A 12 -13.31 -6.59 36.86
C ALA A 12 -13.39 -8.12 36.67
N GLN A 13 -14.59 -8.70 36.86
CA GLN A 13 -14.85 -10.14 36.69
C GLN A 13 -14.61 -10.65 35.26
N TYR A 14 -14.74 -9.78 34.26
CA TYR A 14 -14.53 -10.09 32.84
C TYR A 14 -13.10 -9.82 32.38
N LEU A 15 -12.25 -9.27 33.26
CA LEU A 15 -10.86 -8.93 32.95
C LEU A 15 -9.87 -9.86 33.66
N ARG A 16 -10.11 -10.19 34.93
CA ARG A 16 -9.18 -10.95 35.77
C ARG A 16 -9.93 -11.85 36.76
N LEU A 17 -9.33 -13.01 37.07
CA LEU A 17 -9.78 -13.84 38.19
C LEU A 17 -9.65 -13.09 39.52
N SER A 18 -10.49 -13.46 40.48
CA SER A 18 -10.37 -12.92 41.84
C SER A 18 -9.04 -13.36 42.47
N ARG A 19 -8.49 -12.54 43.36
CA ARG A 19 -7.22 -12.85 44.04
C ARG A 19 -7.26 -14.18 44.80
N GLU A 20 -8.41 -14.50 45.39
CA GLU A 20 -8.64 -15.75 46.11
C GLU A 20 -8.54 -16.96 45.18
N GLN A 21 -9.15 -16.90 43.99
CA GLN A 21 -9.08 -17.96 42.98
C GLN A 21 -7.66 -18.14 42.45
N ILE A 22 -6.92 -17.05 42.24
CA ILE A 22 -5.51 -17.11 41.80
C ILE A 22 -4.66 -17.84 42.84
N ILE A 23 -4.83 -17.51 44.13
CA ILE A 23 -4.09 -18.16 45.23
C ILE A 23 -4.49 -19.65 45.35
N ALA A 24 -5.77 -19.97 45.20
CA ALA A 24 -6.25 -21.36 45.20
C ALA A 24 -5.61 -22.18 44.06
N ASN A 25 -5.53 -21.64 42.85
CA ASN A 25 -4.92 -22.32 41.70
C ASN A 25 -3.40 -22.47 41.85
N GLN A 26 -2.73 -21.49 42.47
CA GLN A 26 -1.28 -21.54 42.74
C GLN A 26 -0.92 -22.56 43.82
N THR A 27 -1.82 -22.83 44.77
CA THR A 27 -1.56 -23.73 45.90
C THR A 27 -1.86 -25.20 45.60
N GLN A 28 -2.49 -25.52 44.46
CA GLN A 28 -2.69 -26.89 44.01
C GLN A 28 -1.36 -27.57 43.62
N LYS A 29 -1.17 -28.83 44.03
CA LYS A 29 0.05 -29.59 43.71
C LYS A 29 0.14 -29.86 42.20
N PRO A 30 1.29 -29.62 41.55
CA PRO A 30 1.46 -29.88 40.12
C PRO A 30 1.55 -31.39 39.86
N ASP A 31 0.47 -32.00 39.37
CA ASP A 31 0.40 -33.44 39.03
C ASP A 31 0.78 -33.69 37.56
N GLY A 32 1.85 -33.03 37.09
CA GLY A 32 2.18 -32.86 35.67
C GLY A 32 2.60 -34.12 34.90
N LYS A 33 2.70 -35.28 35.56
CA LYS A 33 3.00 -36.58 34.90
C LYS A 33 1.78 -37.48 34.72
N LYS A 34 0.67 -37.15 35.38
CA LYS A 34 -0.50 -38.03 35.45
C LYS A 34 -1.55 -37.72 34.38
N TYR A 35 -1.66 -36.46 33.98
CA TYR A 35 -2.65 -35.99 33.02
C TYR A 35 -2.00 -35.54 31.71
N VAL A 36 -2.61 -35.94 30.59
CA VAL A 36 -2.17 -35.64 29.22
C VAL A 36 -3.38 -35.20 28.37
N TRP A 37 -3.12 -34.49 27.30
CA TRP A 37 -4.09 -34.20 26.25
C TRP A 37 -4.02 -35.28 25.18
N PHE A 38 -5.19 -35.70 24.67
CA PHE A 38 -5.27 -36.61 23.53
C PHE A 38 -6.32 -36.13 22.52
N PRO A 39 -6.19 -36.50 21.23
CA PRO A 39 -7.08 -36.02 20.19
C PRO A 39 -8.48 -36.60 20.32
N ASP A 40 -9.49 -35.74 20.14
CA ASP A 40 -10.90 -36.10 20.13
C ASP A 40 -11.61 -35.60 18.86
N LYS A 41 -12.64 -36.33 18.43
CA LYS A 41 -13.39 -35.98 17.22
C LYS A 41 -14.27 -34.75 17.41
N GLU A 42 -14.85 -34.54 18.59
CA GLU A 42 -15.77 -33.42 18.83
C GLU A 42 -15.04 -32.19 19.38
N ASN A 43 -14.20 -32.38 20.41
CA ASN A 43 -13.58 -31.28 21.15
C ASN A 43 -12.14 -30.96 20.74
N ALA A 44 -11.67 -31.54 19.62
CA ALA A 44 -10.29 -31.53 19.13
C ALA A 44 -9.26 -32.18 20.06
N TYR A 45 -9.20 -31.75 21.33
CA TYR A 45 -8.40 -32.34 22.39
C TYR A 45 -9.18 -32.39 23.70
N VAL A 46 -9.02 -33.48 24.45
CA VAL A 46 -9.65 -33.69 25.77
C VAL A 46 -8.64 -34.22 26.78
N LYS A 47 -8.98 -34.07 28.07
CA LYS A 47 -8.12 -34.46 29.18
C LYS A 47 -8.18 -35.97 29.41
N GLY A 48 -7.02 -36.62 29.48
CA GLY A 48 -6.87 -38.03 29.80
C GLY A 48 -5.92 -38.27 30.97
N GLU A 49 -6.21 -39.30 31.77
CA GLU A 49 -5.30 -39.84 32.79
C GLU A 49 -4.45 -40.95 32.17
N LEU A 50 -3.12 -40.82 32.25
CA LEU A 50 -2.18 -41.82 31.75
C LEU A 50 -2.11 -42.99 32.74
N ILE A 51 -2.54 -44.19 32.32
CA ILE A 51 -2.53 -45.40 33.16
C ILE A 51 -1.24 -46.20 32.94
N LYS A 52 -0.92 -46.50 31.68
CA LYS A 52 0.20 -47.39 31.33
C LYS A 52 0.81 -47.02 29.98
N THR A 53 2.14 -47.14 29.88
CA THR A 53 2.90 -46.99 28.64
C THR A 53 3.56 -48.33 28.30
N ASP A 54 3.18 -48.95 27.18
CA ASP A 54 3.72 -50.22 26.68
C ASP A 54 4.19 -50.07 25.22
N LYS A 55 5.50 -50.22 24.97
CA LYS A 55 6.12 -50.29 23.61
C LYS A 55 5.61 -49.23 22.61
N GLY A 56 5.59 -47.94 23.01
CA GLY A 56 5.18 -46.81 22.16
C GLY A 56 3.66 -46.62 22.01
N LYS A 57 2.85 -47.38 22.77
CA LYS A 57 1.40 -47.17 22.92
C LYS A 57 1.07 -46.86 24.37
N CYS A 58 0.23 -45.86 24.57
CA CYS A 58 -0.20 -45.40 25.89
C CYS A 58 -1.68 -45.72 26.08
N THR A 59 -2.01 -46.39 27.18
CA THR A 59 -3.40 -46.59 27.62
C THR A 59 -3.79 -45.40 28.49
N ILE A 60 -4.77 -44.64 28.00
CA ILE A 60 -5.30 -43.44 28.65
C ILE A 60 -6.76 -43.68 29.03
N LYS A 61 -7.18 -43.05 30.13
CA LYS A 61 -8.57 -43.00 30.55
C LYS A 61 -9.10 -41.59 30.38
N ALA A 62 -10.11 -41.42 29.53
CA ALA A 62 -10.75 -40.13 29.33
C ALA A 62 -11.38 -39.64 30.65
N CYS A 63 -11.09 -38.40 31.05
CA CYS A 63 -11.76 -37.80 32.20
C CYS A 63 -13.24 -37.54 31.92
N ASP A 64 -13.58 -37.21 30.66
CA ASP A 64 -14.95 -37.04 30.19
C ASP A 64 -15.49 -38.39 29.68
N GLY A 65 -16.25 -39.10 30.51
CA GLY A 65 -16.92 -40.36 30.15
C GLY A 65 -16.20 -41.65 30.55
N GLY A 66 -15.00 -41.58 31.15
CA GLY A 66 -14.34 -42.71 31.82
C GLY A 66 -13.85 -43.86 30.93
N LYS A 67 -13.95 -43.71 29.61
CA LYS A 67 -13.58 -44.73 28.62
C LYS A 67 -12.06 -44.88 28.52
N GLU A 68 -11.57 -46.11 28.61
CA GLU A 68 -10.17 -46.44 28.37
C GLU A 68 -9.92 -46.62 26.87
N MET A 69 -8.84 -46.00 26.38
CA MET A 69 -8.44 -46.06 24.98
C MET A 69 -6.92 -46.14 24.86
N THR A 70 -6.45 -46.85 23.85
CA THR A 70 -5.02 -46.99 23.57
C THR A 70 -4.67 -46.10 22.39
N VAL A 71 -3.81 -45.12 22.62
CA VAL A 71 -3.34 -44.16 21.61
C VAL A 71 -1.83 -44.29 21.43
N LYS A 72 -1.29 -43.77 20.32
CA LYS A 72 0.15 -43.70 20.13
C LYS A 72 0.72 -42.64 21.06
N GLU A 73 1.96 -42.86 21.51
CA GLU A 73 2.66 -41.89 22.35
C GLU A 73 2.83 -40.54 21.66
N ASP A 74 3.08 -40.53 20.34
CA ASP A 74 3.24 -39.31 19.52
C ASP A 74 1.98 -38.44 19.44
N ASP A 75 0.79 -39.02 19.65
CA ASP A 75 -0.49 -38.29 19.60
C ASP A 75 -0.82 -37.60 20.94
N LEU A 76 -0.06 -37.90 22.00
CA LEU A 76 -0.27 -37.34 23.34
C LEU A 76 0.50 -36.02 23.51
N GLN A 77 -0.15 -35.03 24.15
CA GLN A 77 0.49 -33.76 24.49
C GLN A 77 0.50 -33.53 26.00
N GLU A 78 1.61 -33.03 26.54
CA GLU A 78 1.76 -32.78 27.99
C GLU A 78 0.79 -31.71 28.50
N MET A 79 0.25 -31.90 29.70
CA MET A 79 -0.69 -30.95 30.30
C MET A 79 0.03 -29.95 31.22
N ASN A 80 -0.30 -28.67 31.08
CA ASN A 80 0.19 -27.64 32.00
C ASN A 80 -0.41 -27.81 33.41
N PRO A 81 0.37 -27.54 34.48
CA PRO A 81 -0.15 -27.54 35.85
C PRO A 81 -1.30 -26.53 36.06
N PRO A 82 -2.20 -26.77 37.04
CA PRO A 82 -3.36 -25.90 37.32
C PRO A 82 -3.02 -24.43 37.61
N ARG A 83 -1.79 -24.12 38.04
CA ARG A 83 -1.32 -22.73 38.22
C ARG A 83 -1.38 -21.87 36.94
N TYR A 84 -1.46 -22.50 35.76
CA TYR A 84 -1.58 -21.85 34.46
C TYR A 84 -3.01 -21.84 33.93
N GLU A 85 -3.99 -22.26 34.72
CA GLU A 85 -5.38 -22.18 34.34
C GLU A 85 -5.81 -20.71 34.18
N LYS A 86 -6.43 -20.40 33.03
CA LYS A 86 -6.86 -19.04 32.63
C LYS A 86 -5.71 -18.02 32.69
N CYS A 87 -4.49 -18.45 32.36
CA CYS A 87 -3.31 -17.61 32.33
C CYS A 87 -3.48 -16.38 31.42
N GLU A 88 -2.99 -15.24 31.88
CA GLU A 88 -3.08 -13.96 31.19
C GLU A 88 -2.15 -13.85 29.97
N ASP A 89 -0.96 -14.46 30.06
CA ASP A 89 0.03 -14.48 28.97
C ASP A 89 0.46 -15.92 28.66
N MET A 90 0.10 -16.36 27.45
CA MET A 90 0.36 -17.72 26.98
C MET A 90 1.86 -18.01 26.80
N ALA A 91 2.71 -16.99 26.66
CA ALA A 91 4.16 -17.16 26.62
C ALA A 91 4.74 -17.67 27.95
N GLY A 92 4.02 -17.48 29.06
CA GLY A 92 4.42 -17.94 30.40
C GLY A 92 4.17 -19.43 30.68
N MET A 93 3.44 -20.15 29.81
CA MET A 93 3.12 -21.57 30.00
C MET A 93 4.36 -22.48 29.90
N THR A 94 4.37 -23.58 30.65
CA THR A 94 5.51 -24.51 30.68
C THR A 94 5.55 -25.41 29.45
N PHE A 95 4.42 -26.03 29.10
CA PHE A 95 4.29 -26.85 27.89
C PHE A 95 3.51 -26.04 26.85
N LEU A 96 4.12 -25.79 25.69
CA LEU A 96 3.51 -24.99 24.63
C LEU A 96 3.11 -25.89 23.47
N ASN A 97 1.94 -26.50 23.61
CA ASN A 97 1.31 -27.35 22.62
C ASN A 97 -0.06 -26.80 22.23
N GLU A 98 -0.60 -27.32 21.13
CA GLU A 98 -1.88 -26.89 20.58
C GLU A 98 -3.01 -27.02 21.59
N ALA A 99 -3.06 -28.15 22.30
CA ALA A 99 -4.09 -28.42 23.28
C ALA A 99 -4.08 -27.44 24.45
N SER A 100 -2.90 -27.05 24.96
CA SER A 100 -2.79 -26.10 26.08
C SER A 100 -3.24 -24.69 25.69
N VAL A 101 -2.88 -24.23 24.49
CA VAL A 101 -3.30 -22.91 23.99
C VAL A 101 -4.81 -22.90 23.77
N LEU A 102 -5.34 -23.92 23.10
CA LEU A 102 -6.78 -24.07 22.86
C LEU A 102 -7.57 -24.12 24.18
N ASN A 103 -7.11 -24.93 25.14
CA ASN A 103 -7.77 -25.06 26.43
C ASN A 103 -7.74 -23.74 27.23
N ASN A 104 -6.61 -23.02 27.26
CA ASN A 104 -6.54 -21.74 27.96
C ASN A 104 -7.49 -20.70 27.35
N LEU A 105 -7.55 -20.60 26.01
CA LEU A 105 -8.48 -19.72 25.32
C LEU A 105 -9.93 -20.13 25.58
N ARG A 106 -10.26 -21.43 25.55
CA ARG A 106 -11.59 -21.97 25.85
C ARG A 106 -12.04 -21.60 27.26
N SER A 107 -11.25 -21.93 28.29
CA SER A 107 -11.61 -21.66 29.68
C SER A 107 -11.73 -20.15 29.99
N ARG A 108 -10.93 -19.31 29.32
CA ARG A 108 -11.04 -17.84 29.44
C ARG A 108 -12.30 -17.32 28.74
N TYR A 109 -12.59 -17.83 27.55
CA TYR A 109 -13.78 -17.45 26.78
C TYR A 109 -15.09 -17.83 27.48
N GLU A 110 -15.16 -19.02 28.09
CA GLU A 110 -16.30 -19.46 28.93
C GLU A 110 -16.56 -18.51 30.12
N SER A 111 -15.51 -17.83 30.60
CA SER A 111 -15.61 -16.81 31.65
C SER A 111 -15.76 -15.38 31.10
N PHE A 112 -16.00 -15.23 29.79
CA PHE A 112 -16.05 -13.96 29.06
C PHE A 112 -14.78 -13.09 29.19
N MET A 113 -13.63 -13.69 29.52
CA MET A 113 -12.33 -13.03 29.47
C MET A 113 -11.75 -13.12 28.06
N ILE A 114 -12.19 -12.21 27.19
CA ILE A 114 -11.96 -12.33 25.74
C ILE A 114 -10.54 -12.03 25.27
N TYR A 115 -9.80 -11.18 25.98
CA TYR A 115 -8.43 -10.80 25.63
C TYR A 115 -7.41 -11.66 26.36
N THR A 116 -6.36 -12.10 25.66
CA THR A 116 -5.27 -12.90 26.21
C THR A 116 -3.94 -12.51 25.57
N TYR A 117 -2.92 -12.23 26.36
CA TYR A 117 -1.59 -11.94 25.83
C TYR A 117 -0.92 -13.20 25.27
N SER A 118 -0.12 -13.02 24.22
CA SER A 118 0.62 -14.06 23.52
C SER A 118 2.04 -13.58 23.25
N GLY A 119 2.78 -13.21 24.30
CA GLY A 119 4.11 -12.61 24.13
C GLY A 119 4.03 -11.17 23.62
N LEU A 120 4.40 -10.88 22.38
CA LEU A 120 4.39 -9.50 21.85
C LEU A 120 3.01 -9.03 21.35
N PHE A 121 2.12 -9.95 21.01
CA PHE A 121 0.80 -9.64 20.48
C PHE A 121 -0.32 -10.12 21.41
N CYS A 122 -1.56 -9.74 21.12
CA CYS A 122 -2.74 -10.13 21.89
C CYS A 122 -3.71 -10.92 21.02
N VAL A 123 -4.29 -11.97 21.58
CA VAL A 123 -5.38 -12.74 20.98
C VAL A 123 -6.69 -12.31 21.61
N THR A 124 -7.71 -12.11 20.79
CA THR A 124 -9.07 -11.80 21.24
C THR A 124 -10.07 -12.75 20.58
N VAL A 125 -11.01 -13.27 21.36
CA VAL A 125 -12.09 -14.14 20.86
C VAL A 125 -13.40 -13.36 20.91
N ASN A 126 -14.11 -13.27 19.79
CA ASN A 126 -15.32 -12.45 19.71
C ASN A 126 -16.42 -12.96 20.69
N PRO A 127 -16.89 -12.15 21.66
CA PRO A 127 -17.90 -12.59 22.61
C PRO A 127 -19.32 -12.68 22.02
N TYR A 128 -19.59 -12.05 20.87
CA TYR A 128 -20.95 -11.79 20.36
C TYR A 128 -21.90 -11.14 21.39
N LYS A 129 -21.31 -10.47 22.41
CA LYS A 129 -22.02 -9.85 23.52
C LYS A 129 -21.33 -8.54 23.91
N MET A 130 -22.13 -7.52 24.20
CA MET A 130 -21.62 -6.26 24.75
C MET A 130 -21.21 -6.46 26.20
N LEU A 131 -19.91 -6.30 26.47
CA LEU A 131 -19.32 -6.42 27.80
C LEU A 131 -19.05 -5.02 28.37
N PRO A 132 -19.16 -4.82 29.71
CA PRO A 132 -18.91 -3.51 30.36
C PRO A 132 -17.42 -3.10 30.36
N VAL A 133 -16.52 -3.93 29.82
CA VAL A 133 -15.06 -3.71 29.77
C VAL A 133 -14.62 -2.49 28.96
N TYR A 134 -15.53 -1.88 28.19
CA TYR A 134 -15.26 -0.68 27.38
C TYR A 134 -15.81 0.61 27.99
N ALA A 135 -16.23 0.59 29.25
CA ALA A 135 -16.76 1.77 29.90
C ALA A 135 -15.65 2.82 30.19
N PRO A 136 -15.99 4.12 30.25
CA PRO A 136 -15.01 5.19 30.50
C PRO A 136 -14.17 5.01 31.78
N TYR A 137 -14.73 4.42 32.83
CA TYR A 137 -13.99 4.14 34.07
C TYR A 137 -12.87 3.10 33.87
N VAL A 138 -13.04 2.16 32.94
CA VAL A 138 -11.99 1.19 32.59
C VAL A 138 -10.86 1.92 31.86
N ILE A 139 -11.17 2.85 30.94
CA ILE A 139 -10.16 3.66 30.25
C ILE A 139 -9.31 4.43 31.27
N ALA A 140 -9.94 5.06 32.27
CA ALA A 140 -9.24 5.75 33.34
C ALA A 140 -8.34 4.82 34.17
N ALA A 141 -8.76 3.56 34.38
CA ALA A 141 -7.96 2.57 35.09
C ALA A 141 -6.72 2.13 34.30
N TYR A 142 -6.78 2.07 32.97
CA TYR A 142 -5.67 1.67 32.09
C TYR A 142 -4.71 2.82 31.71
N LYS A 143 -5.14 4.08 31.84
CA LYS A 143 -4.35 5.26 31.45
C LYS A 143 -2.99 5.31 32.13
N GLY A 144 -1.91 5.28 31.34
CA GLY A 144 -0.53 5.37 31.81
C GLY A 144 -0.11 4.21 32.72
N LYS A 145 -0.73 3.04 32.57
CA LYS A 145 -0.40 1.83 33.33
C LYS A 145 0.47 0.89 32.51
N ARG A 146 1.36 0.18 33.21
CA ARG A 146 2.22 -0.79 32.55
C ARG A 146 1.46 -2.08 32.23
N ARG A 147 1.90 -2.74 31.17
CA ARG A 147 1.36 -4.03 30.72
C ARG A 147 1.36 -5.12 31.79
N THR A 148 2.31 -5.12 32.72
CA THR A 148 2.38 -6.11 33.81
C THR A 148 1.46 -5.79 35.00
N GLU A 149 0.99 -4.55 35.11
CA GLU A 149 0.13 -4.11 36.22
C GLU A 149 -1.34 -4.39 35.94
N MET A 150 -1.73 -4.30 34.67
CA MET A 150 -3.11 -4.45 34.22
C MET A 150 -3.32 -5.80 33.52
N PRO A 151 -4.52 -6.40 33.63
CA PRO A 151 -4.84 -7.63 32.93
C PRO A 151 -4.90 -7.40 31.41
N PRO A 152 -4.91 -8.48 30.61
CA PRO A 152 -4.98 -8.39 29.16
C PRO A 152 -6.22 -7.62 28.69
N HIS A 153 -5.98 -6.52 27.97
CA HIS A 153 -7.01 -5.73 27.33
C HIS A 153 -6.43 -4.91 26.18
N LEU A 154 -7.28 -4.56 25.23
CA LEU A 154 -6.94 -3.73 24.08
C LEU A 154 -6.34 -2.37 24.48
N TYR A 155 -6.88 -1.75 25.52
CA TYR A 155 -6.41 -0.46 26.06
C TYR A 155 -4.98 -0.51 26.55
N SER A 156 -4.52 -1.65 27.10
CA SER A 156 -3.11 -1.76 27.50
C SER A 156 -2.16 -1.78 26.30
N ILE A 157 -2.59 -2.33 25.15
CA ILE A 157 -1.80 -2.34 23.92
C ILE A 157 -1.75 -0.94 23.32
N ALA A 158 -2.91 -0.26 23.29
CA ALA A 158 -2.99 1.13 22.84
C ALA A 158 -2.14 2.07 23.73
N ASP A 159 -2.20 1.93 25.06
CA ASP A 159 -1.41 2.74 26.00
C ASP A 159 0.09 2.50 25.83
N ASN A 160 0.49 1.25 25.62
CA ASN A 160 1.87 0.88 25.34
C ASN A 160 2.35 1.53 24.02
N ALA A 161 1.60 1.39 22.92
CA ALA A 161 1.94 2.04 21.64
C ALA A 161 2.06 3.56 21.78
N TYR A 162 1.12 4.20 22.49
CA TYR A 162 1.17 5.64 22.76
C TYR A 162 2.39 6.05 23.58
N THR A 163 2.71 5.29 24.62
CA THR A 163 3.87 5.56 25.48
C THR A 163 5.18 5.36 24.74
N GLU A 164 5.29 4.28 23.94
CA GLU A 164 6.47 3.98 23.12
C GLU A 164 6.70 5.02 22.04
N MET A 165 5.64 5.51 21.39
CA MET A 165 5.73 6.64 20.45
C MET A 165 6.36 7.88 21.12
N LEU A 166 5.91 8.23 22.33
CA LEU A 166 6.44 9.40 23.05
C LEU A 166 7.86 9.21 23.57
N MET A 167 8.23 7.98 23.95
CA MET A 167 9.57 7.67 24.43
C MET A 167 10.59 7.58 23.30
N ASN A 168 10.27 6.82 22.24
CA ASN A 168 11.20 6.50 21.16
C ASN A 168 11.17 7.55 20.03
N ARG A 169 10.13 8.39 19.97
CA ARG A 169 9.90 9.37 18.89
C ARG A 169 9.81 8.72 17.50
N GLU A 170 9.21 7.53 17.46
CA GLU A 170 8.97 6.76 16.25
C GLU A 170 7.46 6.57 16.02
N ASN A 171 7.03 6.59 14.77
CA ASN A 171 5.64 6.33 14.41
C ASN A 171 5.28 4.86 14.69
N GLN A 172 4.04 4.64 15.13
CA GLN A 172 3.56 3.31 15.48
C GLN A 172 2.42 2.90 14.56
N SER A 173 2.16 1.60 14.46
CA SER A 173 0.95 1.08 13.84
C SER A 173 0.31 0.01 14.70
N MET A 174 -1.01 -0.11 14.61
CA MET A 174 -1.78 -1.14 15.29
C MET A 174 -2.57 -1.93 14.26
N LEU A 175 -2.20 -3.20 14.08
CA LEU A 175 -2.76 -4.08 13.07
C LEU A 175 -3.72 -5.07 13.74
N ILE A 176 -5.01 -4.89 13.47
CA ILE A 176 -6.07 -5.76 13.98
C ILE A 176 -6.45 -6.72 12.85
N THR A 177 -6.06 -7.99 13.01
CA THR A 177 -6.17 -9.02 11.97
C THR A 177 -7.05 -10.17 12.44
N GLY A 178 -7.61 -10.93 11.50
CA GLY A 178 -8.50 -12.06 11.79
C GLY A 178 -9.49 -12.29 10.66
N GLU A 179 -10.19 -13.43 10.72
CA GLU A 179 -11.20 -13.79 9.72
C GLU A 179 -12.39 -12.81 9.69
N SER A 180 -13.19 -12.88 8.62
CA SER A 180 -14.40 -12.06 8.47
C SER A 180 -15.42 -12.36 9.57
N GLY A 181 -15.83 -11.35 10.35
CA GLY A 181 -16.73 -11.53 11.51
C GLY A 181 -16.04 -11.70 12.88
N ALA A 182 -14.71 -11.68 12.94
CA ALA A 182 -13.96 -11.82 14.20
C ALA A 182 -14.01 -10.58 15.14
N GLY A 183 -14.67 -9.49 14.76
CA GLY A 183 -14.80 -8.28 15.59
C GLY A 183 -13.71 -7.22 15.40
N LYS A 184 -13.01 -7.21 14.25
CA LYS A 184 -11.93 -6.25 13.94
C LYS A 184 -12.35 -4.79 14.09
N THR A 185 -13.38 -4.37 13.37
CA THR A 185 -13.90 -2.99 13.40
C THR A 185 -14.36 -2.54 14.78
N VAL A 186 -14.93 -3.45 15.58
CA VAL A 186 -15.33 -3.14 16.96
C VAL A 186 -14.09 -2.81 17.80
N ASN A 187 -13.04 -3.62 17.70
CA ASN A 187 -11.77 -3.35 18.38
C ASN A 187 -11.14 -2.04 17.89
N THR A 188 -11.13 -1.79 16.57
CA THR A 188 -10.65 -0.52 15.98
C THR A 188 -11.34 0.69 16.60
N LYS A 189 -12.67 0.69 16.70
CA LYS A 189 -13.44 1.76 17.35
C LYS A 189 -13.00 1.98 18.79
N LYS A 190 -12.73 0.91 19.55
CA LYS A 190 -12.31 0.99 20.94
C LYS A 190 -10.88 1.52 21.09
N VAL A 191 -9.97 1.17 20.19
CA VAL A 191 -8.62 1.78 20.14
C VAL A 191 -8.71 3.28 19.89
N ILE A 192 -9.50 3.68 18.90
CA ILE A 192 -9.68 5.10 18.56
C ILE A 192 -10.30 5.87 19.73
N GLN A 193 -11.33 5.30 20.37
CA GLN A 193 -11.96 5.87 21.56
C GLN A 193 -10.94 6.05 22.71
N TYR A 194 -10.02 5.11 22.88
CA TYR A 194 -8.97 5.20 23.89
C TYR A 194 -8.02 6.37 23.61
N PHE A 195 -7.49 6.47 22.39
CA PHE A 195 -6.59 7.57 22.02
C PHE A 195 -7.28 8.93 22.09
N ALA A 196 -8.52 9.02 21.61
CA ALA A 196 -9.33 10.23 21.69
C ALA A 196 -9.44 10.73 23.14
N LEU A 197 -9.76 9.87 24.10
CA LEU A 197 -9.91 10.25 25.51
C LEU A 197 -8.59 10.48 26.26
N VAL A 198 -7.53 9.73 25.92
CA VAL A 198 -6.24 9.84 26.62
C VAL A 198 -5.47 11.09 26.19
N ALA A 199 -5.53 11.41 24.89
CA ALA A 199 -4.82 12.52 24.26
C ALA A 199 -5.68 13.79 24.11
N ALA A 200 -6.90 13.78 24.67
CA ALA A 200 -7.85 14.89 24.57
C ALA A 200 -7.31 16.19 25.15
N PHE A 201 -7.63 17.31 24.51
CA PHE A 201 -7.40 18.64 25.07
C PHE A 201 -8.60 19.00 25.96
N GLY A 202 -8.37 19.33 27.23
CA GLY A 202 -9.44 19.66 28.20
C GLY A 202 -10.16 21.01 27.96
N GLY A 203 -10.33 21.43 26.70
CA GLY A 203 -10.98 22.68 26.31
C GLY A 203 -12.49 22.53 26.14
N SER A 204 -13.26 23.55 26.54
CA SER A 204 -14.70 23.63 26.35
C SER A 204 -15.08 23.96 24.90
N GLN A 205 -16.23 23.41 24.46
CA GLN A 205 -16.84 23.50 23.13
C GLN A 205 -17.12 24.94 22.67
N ASP A 206 -17.02 25.19 21.37
CA ASP A 206 -17.66 26.32 20.67
C ASP A 206 -18.36 25.80 19.38
N ASP A 207 -19.53 26.38 19.07
CA ASP A 207 -20.21 26.34 17.76
C ASP A 207 -20.71 25.01 17.18
N GLY A 208 -21.31 24.13 17.99
CA GLY A 208 -22.14 23.01 17.47
C GLY A 208 -21.39 21.91 16.69
N LYS A 209 -20.07 22.09 16.46
CA LYS A 209 -19.15 21.06 15.99
C LYS A 209 -18.70 20.22 17.19
N GLY A 210 -18.59 18.91 16.99
CA GLY A 210 -17.99 18.04 18.02
C GLY A 210 -16.53 18.41 18.26
N THR A 211 -15.99 17.98 19.40
CA THR A 211 -14.54 18.05 19.63
C THR A 211 -13.80 17.23 18.56
N LEU A 212 -12.50 17.45 18.35
CA LEU A 212 -11.74 16.69 17.35
C LEU A 212 -11.80 15.18 17.65
N GLU A 213 -11.82 14.86 18.93
CA GLU A 213 -12.03 13.55 19.52
C GLU A 213 -13.38 12.95 19.08
N ASP A 214 -14.47 13.71 19.23
CA ASP A 214 -15.81 13.28 18.78
C ASP A 214 -15.86 13.11 17.27
N GLN A 215 -15.27 14.03 16.51
CA GLN A 215 -15.24 13.97 15.04
C GLN A 215 -14.55 12.69 14.56
N ILE A 216 -13.37 12.36 15.10
CA ILE A 216 -12.65 11.12 14.74
C ILE A 216 -13.51 9.87 15.01
N VAL A 217 -14.28 9.85 16.12
CA VAL A 217 -15.17 8.73 16.44
C VAL A 217 -16.36 8.68 15.47
N GLN A 218 -16.98 9.82 15.17
CA GLN A 218 -18.15 9.96 14.29
C GLN A 218 -17.85 9.73 12.80
N CYS A 219 -16.57 9.78 12.38
CA CYS A 219 -16.20 9.34 11.03
C CYS A 219 -16.61 7.89 10.74
N ASN A 220 -16.64 7.01 11.76
CA ASN A 220 -16.94 5.61 11.55
C ASN A 220 -18.39 5.36 11.11
N PRO A 221 -19.44 5.82 11.83
CA PRO A 221 -20.82 5.72 11.33
C PRO A 221 -21.00 6.22 9.90
N ALA A 222 -20.43 7.39 9.58
CA ALA A 222 -20.50 7.97 8.23
C ALA A 222 -19.85 7.07 7.17
N MET A 223 -18.70 6.44 7.44
CA MET A 223 -18.09 5.49 6.49
C MET A 223 -18.78 4.13 6.47
N GLU A 224 -19.29 3.65 7.60
CA GLU A 224 -19.94 2.34 7.71
C GLU A 224 -21.26 2.29 6.94
N ALA A 225 -22.03 3.38 6.92
CA ALA A 225 -23.23 3.45 6.10
C ALA A 225 -22.95 3.19 4.61
N PHE A 226 -21.83 3.69 4.08
CA PHE A 226 -21.47 3.61 2.65
C PHE A 226 -20.46 2.49 2.33
N GLY A 227 -19.76 1.98 3.32
CA GLY A 227 -18.68 1.02 3.12
C GLY A 227 -18.96 -0.36 3.73
N ASN A 228 -19.97 -0.50 4.59
CA ASN A 228 -20.35 -1.79 5.15
C ASN A 228 -21.62 -2.35 4.51
N ALA A 229 -21.67 -3.67 4.45
CA ALA A 229 -22.80 -4.45 3.98
C ALA A 229 -22.90 -5.76 4.76
N LYS A 230 -24.04 -6.45 4.65
CA LYS A 230 -24.20 -7.79 5.21
C LYS A 230 -23.66 -8.85 4.24
N THR A 231 -22.92 -9.80 4.80
CA THR A 231 -22.48 -11.05 4.17
C THR A 231 -23.10 -12.24 4.90
N VAL A 232 -22.94 -13.45 4.37
CA VAL A 232 -23.39 -14.69 5.01
C VAL A 232 -22.81 -14.85 6.43
N ARG A 233 -21.53 -14.48 6.61
CA ARG A 233 -20.81 -14.67 7.88
C ARG A 233 -20.92 -13.49 8.84
N ASN A 234 -21.15 -12.28 8.34
CA ASN A 234 -21.15 -11.06 9.16
C ASN A 234 -22.26 -10.09 8.73
N ASP A 235 -23.09 -9.67 9.68
CA ASP A 235 -24.23 -8.77 9.44
C ASP A 235 -23.83 -7.31 9.21
N ASN A 236 -22.66 -6.89 9.69
CA ASN A 236 -22.09 -5.55 9.46
C ASN A 236 -20.63 -5.69 9.04
N SER A 237 -20.40 -6.07 7.78
CA SER A 237 -19.09 -6.36 7.23
C SER A 237 -18.53 -5.20 6.44
N SER A 238 -17.38 -4.68 6.83
CA SER A 238 -16.64 -3.71 6.02
C SER A 238 -16.20 -4.33 4.70
N ARG A 239 -16.61 -3.69 3.60
CA ARG A 239 -16.28 -4.06 2.22
C ARG A 239 -15.23 -3.12 1.61
N PHE A 240 -14.46 -2.48 2.49
CA PHE A 240 -13.32 -1.63 2.21
C PHE A 240 -12.30 -1.78 3.34
N GLY A 241 -11.03 -1.54 3.04
CA GLY A 241 -9.98 -1.36 4.03
C GLY A 241 -9.86 0.12 4.41
N LYS A 242 -9.58 0.39 5.68
CA LYS A 242 -9.28 1.73 6.19
C LYS A 242 -8.03 1.70 7.05
N PHE A 243 -7.16 2.66 6.82
CA PHE A 243 -6.00 2.95 7.63
C PHE A 243 -6.16 4.34 8.21
N ILE A 244 -6.43 4.38 9.51
CA ILE A 244 -6.74 5.61 10.24
C ILE A 244 -5.45 6.06 10.92
N ARG A 245 -4.89 7.17 10.48
CA ARG A 245 -3.73 7.81 11.11
C ARG A 245 -4.20 8.85 12.10
N ILE A 246 -3.87 8.63 13.37
CA ILE A 246 -4.11 9.57 14.45
C ILE A 246 -2.80 10.32 14.69
N HIS A 247 -2.79 11.63 14.44
CA HIS A 247 -1.60 12.48 14.58
C HIS A 247 -1.52 13.11 15.95
N PHE A 248 -0.32 13.13 16.50
CA PHE A 248 0.01 13.70 17.79
C PHE A 248 1.04 14.82 17.64
N GLY A 249 0.89 15.85 18.47
CA GLY A 249 1.88 16.91 18.61
C GLY A 249 3.09 16.45 19.42
N SER A 250 4.09 17.32 19.54
CA SER A 250 5.31 17.04 20.33
C SER A 250 5.07 16.79 21.82
N THR A 251 3.93 17.26 22.35
CA THR A 251 3.50 17.04 23.74
C THR A 251 2.70 15.75 23.94
N GLY A 252 2.40 15.02 22.85
CA GLY A 252 1.55 13.82 22.85
C GLY A 252 0.05 14.09 22.78
N LEU A 253 -0.37 15.35 22.72
CA LEU A 253 -1.78 15.68 22.55
C LEU A 253 -2.24 15.44 21.11
N LEU A 254 -3.53 15.13 20.95
CA LEU A 254 -4.14 14.90 19.65
C LEU A 254 -4.04 16.18 18.80
N ALA A 255 -3.43 16.07 17.63
CA ALA A 255 -3.26 17.19 16.71
C ALA A 255 -4.25 17.11 15.53
N SER A 256 -4.39 15.96 14.89
CA SER A 256 -5.17 15.80 13.66
C SER A 256 -5.50 14.34 13.41
N GLY A 257 -6.47 14.04 12.54
CA GLY A 257 -6.67 12.70 12.00
C GLY A 257 -6.66 12.70 10.47
N ASP A 258 -6.30 11.57 9.87
CA ASP A 258 -6.61 11.29 8.48
C ASP A 258 -6.89 9.80 8.25
N ILE A 259 -7.60 9.50 7.17
CA ILE A 259 -8.08 8.17 6.83
C ILE A 259 -7.72 7.91 5.38
N GLU A 260 -6.91 6.88 5.16
CA GLU A 260 -6.71 6.30 3.84
C GLU A 260 -7.64 5.09 3.71
N HIS A 261 -8.34 4.99 2.59
CA HIS A 261 -9.18 3.83 2.31
C HIS A 261 -8.60 3.05 1.13
N TYR A 262 -8.86 1.75 1.12
CA TYR A 262 -8.38 0.81 0.12
C TYR A 262 -9.52 -0.13 -0.26
N LEU A 263 -9.53 -0.63 -1.50
CA LEU A 263 -10.34 -1.78 -1.91
C LEU A 263 -11.84 -1.70 -1.58
N LEU A 264 -12.54 -0.66 -2.05
CA LEU A 264 -14.01 -0.67 -2.00
C LEU A 264 -14.59 -1.71 -2.99
N GLU A 265 -15.40 -2.65 -2.51
CA GLU A 265 -16.08 -3.65 -3.33
C GLU A 265 -17.26 -3.03 -4.11
N LYS A 266 -16.96 -2.29 -5.18
CA LYS A 266 -17.97 -1.55 -5.96
C LYS A 266 -19.02 -2.47 -6.60
N SER A 267 -18.66 -3.71 -6.95
CA SER A 267 -19.57 -4.66 -7.61
C SER A 267 -20.80 -5.03 -6.78
N ARG A 268 -20.75 -4.89 -5.45
CA ARG A 268 -21.89 -5.12 -4.58
C ARG A 268 -23.07 -4.18 -4.83
N VAL A 269 -22.82 -3.00 -5.41
CA VAL A 269 -23.87 -2.02 -5.74
C VAL A 269 -24.85 -2.56 -6.78
N ILE A 270 -24.39 -3.45 -7.68
CA ILE A 270 -25.18 -3.97 -8.81
C ILE A 270 -25.70 -5.40 -8.58
N TYR A 271 -25.01 -6.18 -7.74
CA TYR A 271 -25.28 -7.60 -7.56
C TYR A 271 -25.00 -8.04 -6.12
N GLN A 272 -25.86 -8.90 -5.58
CA GLN A 272 -25.68 -9.54 -4.28
C GLN A 272 -25.94 -11.05 -4.40
N GLN A 273 -25.14 -11.86 -3.67
CA GLN A 273 -25.42 -13.30 -3.57
C GLN A 273 -26.56 -13.59 -2.58
N GLU A 274 -27.12 -14.79 -2.65
CA GLU A 274 -28.15 -15.27 -1.72
C GLU A 274 -27.62 -15.21 -0.27
N GLY A 275 -28.36 -14.59 0.64
CA GLY A 275 -27.94 -14.38 2.03
C GLY A 275 -27.16 -13.07 2.30
N GLU A 276 -26.72 -12.36 1.26
CA GLU A 276 -26.02 -11.08 1.39
C GLU A 276 -26.97 -9.88 1.26
N ARG A 277 -26.49 -8.67 1.57
CA ARG A 277 -27.21 -7.40 1.40
C ARG A 277 -26.35 -6.41 0.62
N ASN A 278 -26.98 -5.39 0.02
CA ASN A 278 -26.26 -4.24 -0.49
C ASN A 278 -25.75 -3.34 0.68
N TYR A 279 -25.07 -2.23 0.37
CA TYR A 279 -24.58 -1.28 1.37
C TYR A 279 -25.71 -0.70 2.24
N HIS A 280 -25.42 -0.49 3.52
CA HIS A 280 -26.45 -0.14 4.52
C HIS A 280 -27.21 1.15 4.20
N ILE A 281 -26.52 2.16 3.65
CA ILE A 281 -27.11 3.47 3.34
C ILE A 281 -28.38 3.38 2.48
N PHE A 282 -28.47 2.44 1.53
CA PHE A 282 -29.65 2.33 0.67
C PHE A 282 -30.91 1.98 1.47
N TYR A 283 -30.77 1.10 2.46
CA TYR A 283 -31.87 0.67 3.32
C TYR A 283 -32.18 1.69 4.41
N GLN A 284 -31.16 2.40 4.91
CA GLN A 284 -31.32 3.51 5.83
C GLN A 284 -32.20 4.61 5.21
N ILE A 285 -31.95 5.00 3.95
CA ILE A 285 -32.72 6.05 3.25
C ILE A 285 -34.21 5.68 3.13
N ILE A 286 -34.53 4.43 2.76
CA ILE A 286 -35.91 3.98 2.53
C ILE A 286 -36.64 3.55 3.82
N SER A 287 -35.95 3.50 4.97
CA SER A 287 -36.54 3.14 6.28
C SER A 287 -37.74 4.01 6.66
N GLY A 288 -37.79 5.25 6.17
CA GLY A 288 -38.86 6.20 6.45
C GLY A 288 -38.76 6.90 7.81
N SER A 289 -37.66 6.75 8.55
CA SER A 289 -37.39 7.49 9.80
C SER A 289 -37.29 9.00 9.59
N LYS A 290 -36.95 9.43 8.37
CA LYS A 290 -37.04 10.83 7.92
C LYS A 290 -38.02 10.94 6.75
N PRO A 291 -39.30 11.26 6.99
CA PRO A 291 -40.32 11.32 5.94
C PRO A 291 -39.98 12.31 4.82
N GLU A 292 -39.33 13.43 5.17
CA GLU A 292 -38.92 14.46 4.21
C GLU A 292 -38.00 13.92 3.11
N LEU A 293 -37.16 12.93 3.41
CA LEU A 293 -36.27 12.33 2.42
C LEU A 293 -37.02 11.47 1.41
N ILE A 294 -38.12 10.82 1.80
CA ILE A 294 -38.91 9.95 0.92
C ILE A 294 -39.47 10.77 -0.24
N ASP A 295 -40.09 11.91 0.07
CA ASP A 295 -40.68 12.80 -0.93
C ASP A 295 -39.62 13.52 -1.77
N GLN A 296 -38.53 14.00 -1.14
CA GLN A 296 -37.46 14.71 -1.85
C GLN A 296 -36.67 13.82 -2.82
N LEU A 297 -36.48 12.55 -2.45
CA LEU A 297 -35.68 11.60 -3.22
C LEU A 297 -36.52 10.77 -4.19
N LEU A 298 -37.85 10.94 -4.19
CA LEU A 298 -38.80 10.19 -5.01
C LEU A 298 -38.73 8.67 -4.78
N VAL A 299 -38.42 8.27 -3.54
CA VAL A 299 -38.24 6.87 -3.16
C VAL A 299 -39.48 6.27 -2.49
N THR A 300 -39.63 4.95 -2.54
CA THR A 300 -40.65 4.21 -1.79
C THR A 300 -40.02 3.53 -0.58
N LYS A 301 -40.86 3.08 0.37
CA LYS A 301 -40.40 2.34 1.56
C LYS A 301 -40.22 0.85 1.30
N ASP A 302 -40.75 0.34 0.18
CA ASP A 302 -40.65 -1.08 -0.15
C ASP A 302 -39.32 -1.37 -0.88
N PRO A 303 -38.41 -2.14 -0.28
CA PRO A 303 -37.12 -2.43 -0.91
C PRO A 303 -37.25 -3.28 -2.18
N TYR A 304 -38.37 -4.00 -2.36
CA TYR A 304 -38.61 -4.81 -3.57
C TYR A 304 -38.93 -3.98 -4.82
N ASP A 305 -39.23 -2.69 -4.65
CA ASP A 305 -39.38 -1.76 -5.78
C ASP A 305 -38.04 -1.49 -6.48
N TYR A 306 -36.91 -1.86 -5.88
CA TYR A 306 -35.57 -1.55 -6.36
C TYR A 306 -34.77 -2.81 -6.63
N LYS A 307 -34.45 -3.07 -7.91
CA LYS A 307 -33.64 -4.23 -8.31
C LYS A 307 -32.24 -4.23 -7.71
N SER A 308 -31.69 -3.07 -7.38
CA SER A 308 -30.36 -2.91 -6.82
C SER A 308 -30.21 -3.47 -5.39
N ILE A 309 -31.29 -3.53 -4.62
CA ILE A 309 -31.25 -3.85 -3.18
C ILE A 309 -32.12 -5.05 -2.78
N SER A 310 -32.89 -5.61 -3.71
CA SER A 310 -33.82 -6.71 -3.49
C SER A 310 -33.31 -8.09 -3.92
N GLN A 311 -32.10 -8.19 -4.52
CA GLN A 311 -31.56 -9.48 -4.98
C GLN A 311 -31.12 -10.38 -3.82
N GLY A 312 -30.77 -9.76 -2.69
CA GLY A 312 -30.32 -10.45 -1.48
C GLY A 312 -31.33 -10.34 -0.33
N VAL A 313 -30.81 -10.39 0.89
CA VAL A 313 -31.58 -10.22 2.13
C VAL A 313 -31.86 -8.75 2.36
N VAL A 314 -33.14 -8.43 2.52
CA VAL A 314 -33.61 -7.05 2.67
C VAL A 314 -33.55 -6.56 4.12
N SER A 315 -33.78 -7.44 5.11
CA SER A 315 -33.83 -7.09 6.54
C SER A 315 -32.78 -7.85 7.37
N VAL A 316 -32.23 -7.19 8.38
CA VAL A 316 -31.19 -7.75 9.25
C VAL A 316 -31.70 -7.80 10.69
N PRO A 317 -31.86 -8.98 11.32
CA PRO A 317 -32.47 -9.09 12.66
C PRO A 317 -31.73 -8.33 13.77
N SER A 318 -30.44 -8.08 13.61
CA SER A 318 -29.58 -7.42 14.60
C SER A 318 -29.45 -5.91 14.43
N MET A 319 -30.08 -5.31 13.41
CA MET A 319 -29.88 -3.90 13.04
C MET A 319 -31.23 -3.22 12.75
N ASP A 320 -31.38 -1.99 13.22
CA ASP A 320 -32.52 -1.12 12.90
C ASP A 320 -32.05 -0.02 11.94
N ASP A 321 -32.36 -0.18 10.65
CA ASP A 321 -31.93 0.77 9.61
C ASP A 321 -32.46 2.18 9.85
N GLY A 322 -33.61 2.31 10.53
CA GLY A 322 -34.20 3.60 10.85
C GLY A 322 -33.44 4.35 11.93
N ALA A 323 -32.98 3.64 12.96
CA ALA A 323 -32.11 4.22 14.00
C ALA A 323 -30.71 4.53 13.44
N GLU A 324 -30.17 3.66 12.59
CA GLU A 324 -28.87 3.85 11.94
C GLU A 324 -28.86 5.06 10.98
N LEU A 325 -29.98 5.37 10.30
CA LEU A 325 -30.10 6.60 9.50
C LEU A 325 -29.92 7.85 10.37
N LEU A 326 -30.54 7.88 11.55
CA LEU A 326 -30.45 9.03 12.45
C LEU A 326 -29.02 9.21 12.98
N LEU A 327 -28.34 8.10 13.32
CA LEU A 327 -26.92 8.11 13.72
C LEU A 327 -26.00 8.62 12.60
N THR A 328 -26.25 8.19 11.36
CA THR A 328 -25.46 8.61 10.19
C THR A 328 -25.65 10.10 9.90
N ASP A 329 -26.88 10.59 10.00
CA ASP A 329 -27.19 12.00 9.79
C ASP A 329 -26.60 12.91 10.90
N ASP A 330 -26.71 12.49 12.16
CA ASP A 330 -26.04 13.15 13.28
C ASP A 330 -24.53 13.16 13.09
N ALA A 331 -23.92 12.09 12.59
CA ALA A 331 -22.50 12.02 12.28
C ALA A 331 -22.08 13.07 11.24
N PHE A 332 -22.85 13.24 10.15
CA PHE A 332 -22.58 14.30 9.16
C PHE A 332 -22.60 15.69 9.80
N ARG A 333 -23.56 15.96 10.69
CA ARG A 333 -23.62 17.24 11.41
C ARG A 333 -22.40 17.44 12.31
N VAL A 334 -21.99 16.43 13.07
CA VAL A 334 -20.82 16.53 13.98
C VAL A 334 -19.52 16.75 13.20
N LEU A 335 -19.40 16.11 12.03
CA LEU A 335 -18.26 16.28 11.11
C LEU A 335 -18.25 17.65 10.42
N GLY A 336 -19.35 18.40 10.50
CA GLY A 336 -19.48 19.75 9.94
C GLY A 336 -19.82 19.78 8.46
N PHE A 337 -20.53 18.78 7.95
CA PHE A 337 -21.01 18.75 6.57
C PHE A 337 -22.14 19.78 6.40
N ASN A 338 -22.17 20.44 5.25
CA ASN A 338 -23.22 21.40 4.94
C ASN A 338 -24.50 20.70 4.47
N GLN A 339 -25.66 21.33 4.65
CA GLN A 339 -26.94 20.73 4.27
C GLN A 339 -27.05 20.41 2.77
N GLU A 340 -26.43 21.23 1.90
CA GLU A 340 -26.35 20.96 0.45
C GLU A 340 -25.53 19.71 0.14
N GLU A 341 -24.44 19.47 0.88
CA GLU A 341 -23.60 18.29 0.72
C GLU A 341 -24.38 17.06 1.16
N ILE A 342 -25.00 17.08 2.34
CA ILE A 342 -25.83 15.98 2.86
C ILE A 342 -26.97 15.65 1.89
N SER A 343 -27.69 16.66 1.38
CA SER A 343 -28.74 16.47 0.38
C SER A 343 -28.18 15.87 -0.92
N GLY A 344 -27.03 16.34 -1.38
CA GLY A 344 -26.34 15.78 -2.55
C GLY A 344 -25.99 14.30 -2.38
N ILE A 345 -25.51 13.89 -1.20
CA ILE A 345 -25.17 12.50 -0.87
C ILE A 345 -26.41 11.61 -1.00
N TYR A 346 -27.51 11.98 -0.35
CA TYR A 346 -28.75 11.20 -0.41
C TYR A 346 -29.34 11.15 -1.83
N ARG A 347 -29.29 12.27 -2.58
CA ARG A 347 -29.71 12.32 -4.00
C ARG A 347 -28.90 11.38 -4.88
N LEU A 348 -27.58 11.28 -4.67
CA LEU A 348 -26.74 10.33 -5.41
C LEU A 348 -27.15 8.89 -5.16
N MET A 349 -27.34 8.51 -3.89
CA MET A 349 -27.71 7.15 -3.52
C MET A 349 -29.10 6.77 -4.07
N ALA A 350 -30.08 7.65 -3.93
CA ALA A 350 -31.41 7.46 -4.51
C ALA A 350 -31.36 7.37 -6.04
N GLY A 351 -30.56 8.22 -6.69
CA GLY A 351 -30.38 8.18 -8.14
C GLY A 351 -29.76 6.86 -8.61
N ILE A 352 -28.81 6.28 -7.87
CA ILE A 352 -28.27 4.93 -8.17
C ILE A 352 -29.36 3.85 -8.09
N MET A 353 -30.25 3.92 -7.09
CA MET A 353 -31.35 2.96 -6.97
C MET A 353 -32.30 3.04 -8.17
N HIS A 354 -32.75 4.24 -8.55
CA HIS A 354 -33.61 4.42 -9.73
C HIS A 354 -32.91 4.08 -11.05
N GLN A 355 -31.62 4.37 -11.17
CA GLN A 355 -30.84 4.10 -12.37
C GLN A 355 -30.80 2.61 -12.72
N GLN A 356 -30.79 1.72 -11.72
CA GLN A 356 -30.83 0.27 -11.96
C GLN A 356 -32.23 -0.29 -12.25
N ASN A 357 -33.29 0.49 -12.02
CA ASN A 357 -34.65 0.11 -12.36
C ASN A 357 -35.04 0.42 -13.81
N MET A 358 -34.22 1.20 -14.53
CA MET A 358 -34.45 1.52 -15.94
C MET A 358 -34.55 0.25 -16.80
N LYS A 359 -35.65 0.12 -17.55
CA LYS A 359 -35.92 -1.02 -18.43
C LYS A 359 -35.67 -0.65 -19.87
N PHE A 360 -35.12 -1.60 -20.62
CA PHE A 360 -34.85 -1.46 -22.05
C PHE A 360 -35.35 -2.71 -22.77
N LYS A 361 -35.87 -2.51 -23.97
CA LYS A 361 -36.32 -3.58 -24.86
C LYS A 361 -35.55 -3.53 -26.18
N ASN A 362 -35.41 -4.69 -26.81
CA ASN A 362 -34.79 -4.76 -28.14
C ASN A 362 -35.77 -4.21 -29.17
N LYS A 363 -35.28 -3.33 -30.05
CA LYS A 363 -36.05 -2.84 -31.18
C LYS A 363 -36.32 -4.01 -32.15
N GLN A 364 -37.54 -4.12 -32.68
CA GLN A 364 -37.98 -5.34 -33.40
C GLN A 364 -37.19 -5.69 -34.67
N ARG A 365 -36.40 -4.78 -35.25
CA ARG A 365 -35.66 -4.97 -36.51
C ARG A 365 -34.15 -4.73 -36.41
N GLU A 366 -33.69 -4.15 -35.31
CA GLU A 366 -32.31 -3.78 -35.06
C GLU A 366 -32.04 -4.25 -33.63
N GLU A 367 -31.02 -5.07 -33.35
CA GLU A 367 -30.71 -5.58 -31.99
C GLU A 367 -30.22 -4.48 -31.01
N GLN A 368 -30.68 -3.25 -31.22
CA GLN A 368 -30.41 -2.05 -30.43
C GLN A 368 -31.45 -1.88 -29.32
N ALA A 369 -31.01 -1.31 -28.21
CA ALA A 369 -31.83 -1.02 -27.05
C ALA A 369 -32.67 0.24 -27.27
N GLU A 370 -33.96 0.16 -26.96
CA GLU A 370 -34.84 1.31 -26.76
C GLU A 370 -35.37 1.33 -25.32
N PRO A 371 -35.57 2.51 -24.71
CA PRO A 371 -36.11 2.62 -23.35
C PRO A 371 -37.55 2.07 -23.29
N ASP A 372 -37.84 1.26 -22.27
CA ASP A 372 -39.17 0.73 -22.01
C ASP A 372 -39.84 1.52 -20.87
N GLY A 373 -40.21 2.76 -21.21
CA GLY A 373 -40.67 3.78 -20.25
C GLY A 373 -39.58 4.81 -19.91
N THR A 374 -39.99 5.99 -19.45
CA THR A 374 -39.07 7.08 -19.10
C THR A 374 -39.12 7.47 -17.63
N GLU A 375 -40.07 6.97 -16.85
CA GLU A 375 -40.32 7.41 -15.47
C GLU A 375 -39.07 7.33 -14.59
N ASP A 376 -38.37 6.17 -14.59
CA ASP A 376 -37.15 6.00 -13.80
C ASP A 376 -35.99 6.86 -14.35
N ALA A 377 -35.90 7.03 -15.66
CA ALA A 377 -34.90 7.91 -16.29
C ALA A 377 -35.12 9.38 -15.91
N ASP A 378 -36.38 9.82 -15.85
CA ASP A 378 -36.77 11.17 -15.46
C ASP A 378 -36.47 11.43 -13.97
N LYS A 379 -36.74 10.45 -13.09
CA LYS A 379 -36.34 10.51 -11.68
C LYS A 379 -34.82 10.62 -11.51
N VAL A 380 -34.06 9.80 -12.23
CA VAL A 380 -32.57 9.85 -12.22
C VAL A 380 -32.08 11.20 -12.71
N ALA A 381 -32.63 11.71 -13.81
CA ALA A 381 -32.25 13.00 -14.36
C ALA A 381 -32.55 14.15 -13.37
N TYR A 382 -33.68 14.12 -12.67
CA TYR A 382 -34.01 15.09 -11.63
C TYR A 382 -33.02 15.02 -10.45
N LEU A 383 -32.75 13.81 -9.93
CA LEU A 383 -31.87 13.62 -8.78
C LEU A 383 -30.43 13.99 -9.08
N PHE A 384 -29.90 13.63 -10.24
CA PHE A 384 -28.54 13.97 -10.67
C PHE A 384 -28.40 15.38 -11.24
N GLY A 385 -29.50 16.04 -11.60
CA GLY A 385 -29.48 17.36 -12.24
C GLY A 385 -29.02 17.31 -13.70
N LEU A 386 -29.55 16.35 -14.46
CA LEU A 386 -29.22 16.09 -15.87
C LEU A 386 -30.44 16.34 -16.76
N ASN A 387 -30.22 16.39 -18.08
CA ASN A 387 -31.30 16.32 -19.06
C ASN A 387 -31.66 14.85 -19.33
N SER A 388 -32.93 14.46 -19.11
CA SER A 388 -33.40 13.08 -19.27
C SER A 388 -33.26 12.56 -20.72
N ALA A 389 -33.60 13.39 -21.71
CA ALA A 389 -33.54 12.99 -23.12
C ALA A 389 -32.10 12.72 -23.57
N ASP A 390 -31.15 13.57 -23.16
CA ASP A 390 -29.73 13.38 -23.47
C ASP A 390 -29.16 12.16 -22.73
N PHE A 391 -29.58 11.93 -21.48
CA PHE A 391 -29.15 10.79 -20.68
C PHE A 391 -29.54 9.46 -21.34
N ILE A 392 -30.83 9.30 -21.72
CA ILE A 392 -31.31 8.10 -22.42
C ILE A 392 -30.62 7.95 -23.78
N LYS A 393 -30.48 9.05 -24.52
CA LYS A 393 -29.83 9.05 -25.84
C LYS A 393 -28.40 8.56 -25.75
N TYR A 394 -27.59 9.06 -24.80
CA TYR A 394 -26.19 8.66 -24.66
C TYR A 394 -26.00 7.28 -24.04
N LEU A 395 -27.00 6.76 -23.30
CA LEU A 395 -27.00 5.37 -22.87
C LEU A 395 -27.20 4.42 -24.06
N CYS A 396 -28.23 4.61 -24.88
CA CYS A 396 -28.50 3.73 -26.02
C CYS A 396 -27.56 3.98 -27.22
N HIS A 397 -27.15 5.23 -27.41
CA HIS A 397 -26.40 5.72 -28.58
C HIS A 397 -25.23 6.62 -28.16
N PRO A 398 -24.22 6.07 -27.44
CA PRO A 398 -23.03 6.84 -27.09
C PRO A 398 -22.25 7.31 -28.31
N ARG A 399 -21.63 8.48 -28.18
CA ARG A 399 -20.65 9.01 -29.13
C ARG A 399 -19.29 8.46 -28.76
N VAL A 400 -18.81 7.50 -29.54
CA VAL A 400 -17.51 6.85 -29.34
C VAL A 400 -16.51 7.45 -30.29
N LYS A 401 -15.31 7.75 -29.79
CA LYS A 401 -14.23 8.25 -30.63
C LYS A 401 -13.54 7.06 -31.30
N VAL A 402 -13.60 7.00 -32.63
CA VAL A 402 -12.91 5.98 -33.42
C VAL A 402 -11.79 6.68 -34.20
N GLY A 403 -10.55 6.50 -33.74
CA GLY A 403 -9.43 7.29 -34.20
C GLY A 403 -9.57 8.76 -33.79
N ASN A 404 -9.76 9.66 -34.77
CA ASN A 404 -9.94 11.10 -34.54
C ASN A 404 -11.40 11.58 -34.72
N GLU A 405 -12.30 10.72 -35.18
CA GLU A 405 -13.70 11.08 -35.45
C GLU A 405 -14.64 10.53 -34.38
N TYR A 406 -15.75 11.23 -34.12
CA TYR A 406 -16.80 10.76 -33.22
C TYR A 406 -17.90 10.06 -34.02
N VAL A 407 -18.09 8.78 -33.75
CA VAL A 407 -19.14 7.95 -34.35
C VAL A 407 -20.18 7.63 -33.30
N THR A 408 -21.46 7.74 -33.66
CA THR A 408 -22.56 7.31 -32.79
C THR A 408 -22.75 5.80 -32.97
N LYS A 409 -22.61 5.03 -31.88
CA LYS A 409 -22.77 3.57 -31.90
C LYS A 409 -24.04 3.18 -31.15
N GLY A 410 -24.95 2.44 -31.79
CA GLY A 410 -26.08 1.83 -31.09
C GLY A 410 -25.63 0.66 -30.20
N GLN A 411 -26.17 0.58 -28.98
CA GLN A 411 -25.89 -0.48 -28.01
C GLN A 411 -27.04 -1.48 -27.92
N SER A 412 -26.74 -2.75 -27.64
CA SER A 412 -27.75 -3.76 -27.33
C SER A 412 -28.30 -3.61 -25.91
N CYS A 413 -29.44 -4.23 -25.60
CA CYS A 413 -30.01 -4.17 -24.25
C CYS A 413 -29.03 -4.65 -23.17
N HIS A 414 -28.28 -5.72 -23.44
CA HIS A 414 -27.26 -6.21 -22.52
C HIS A 414 -26.14 -5.18 -22.29
N GLN A 415 -25.67 -4.53 -23.37
CA GLN A 415 -24.62 -3.51 -23.28
C GLN A 415 -25.10 -2.28 -22.49
N VAL A 416 -26.35 -1.85 -22.68
CA VAL A 416 -26.93 -0.73 -21.93
C VAL A 416 -27.09 -1.09 -20.45
N SER A 417 -27.66 -2.26 -20.13
CA SER A 417 -27.78 -2.72 -18.74
C SER A 417 -26.42 -2.83 -18.04
N TYR A 418 -25.41 -3.36 -18.74
CA TYR A 418 -24.04 -3.41 -18.22
C TYR A 418 -23.46 -2.01 -18.03
N GLY A 419 -23.62 -1.11 -19.01
CA GLY A 419 -23.16 0.27 -18.95
C GLY A 419 -23.79 1.06 -17.80
N ILE A 420 -25.07 0.84 -17.52
CA ILE A 420 -25.78 1.38 -16.35
C ILE A 420 -25.14 0.88 -15.06
N GLY A 421 -24.89 -0.43 -14.96
CA GLY A 421 -24.21 -1.01 -13.80
C GLY A 421 -22.80 -0.44 -13.61
N ALA A 422 -22.03 -0.28 -14.69
CA ALA A 422 -20.70 0.33 -14.66
C ALA A 422 -20.74 1.79 -14.19
N LEU A 423 -21.70 2.59 -14.68
CA LEU A 423 -21.91 3.96 -14.23
C LEU A 423 -22.29 4.03 -12.75
N SER A 424 -23.16 3.14 -12.26
CA SER A 424 -23.53 3.07 -10.84
C SER A 424 -22.34 2.70 -9.96
N LYS A 425 -21.51 1.71 -10.35
CA LYS A 425 -20.26 1.35 -9.65
C LYS A 425 -19.28 2.52 -9.61
N GLY A 426 -19.07 3.18 -10.75
CA GLY A 426 -18.17 4.32 -10.91
C GLY A 426 -18.61 5.51 -10.06
N LEU A 427 -19.91 5.81 -10.06
CA LEU A 427 -20.49 6.89 -9.27
C LEU A 427 -20.36 6.62 -7.76
N PHE A 428 -20.72 5.42 -7.30
CA PHE A 428 -20.60 5.04 -5.89
C PHE A 428 -19.15 5.08 -5.41
N GLY A 429 -18.21 4.52 -6.20
CA GLY A 429 -16.80 4.52 -5.86
C GLY A 429 -16.20 5.92 -5.74
N ARG A 430 -16.45 6.79 -6.73
CA ARG A 430 -15.94 8.18 -6.69
C ARG A 430 -16.62 9.01 -5.61
N HIS A 431 -17.89 8.75 -5.32
CA HIS A 431 -18.58 9.36 -4.20
C HIS A 431 -17.92 8.98 -2.86
N PHE A 432 -17.58 7.71 -2.66
CA PHE A 432 -16.87 7.26 -1.47
C PHE A 432 -15.48 7.89 -1.36
N ASP A 433 -14.72 7.97 -2.46
CA ASP A 433 -13.43 8.68 -2.50
C ASP A 433 -13.57 10.15 -2.06
N TRP A 434 -14.59 10.83 -2.56
CA TRP A 434 -14.90 12.21 -2.20
C TRP A 434 -15.30 12.34 -0.73
N LEU A 435 -16.13 11.43 -0.23
CA LEU A 435 -16.57 11.40 1.17
C LEU A 435 -15.36 11.30 2.11
N VAL A 436 -14.43 10.39 1.84
CA VAL A 436 -13.21 10.22 2.65
C VAL A 436 -12.32 11.47 2.57
N LYS A 437 -12.17 12.09 1.39
CA LYS A 437 -11.43 13.35 1.24
C LYS A 437 -12.04 14.48 2.07
N LEU A 438 -13.37 14.61 2.07
CA LEU A 438 -14.07 15.63 2.84
C LEU A 438 -13.90 15.39 4.35
N ILE A 439 -14.04 14.14 4.81
CA ILE A 439 -13.75 13.76 6.20
C ILE A 439 -12.31 14.11 6.59
N ASN A 440 -11.33 13.85 5.72
CA ASN A 440 -9.94 14.20 6.03
C ASN A 440 -9.70 15.72 6.10
N GLN A 441 -10.45 16.51 5.33
CA GLN A 441 -10.39 17.97 5.43
C GLN A 441 -10.97 18.46 6.76
N THR A 442 -12.04 17.84 7.27
CA THR A 442 -12.65 18.23 8.54
C THR A 442 -11.81 17.79 9.74
N LEU A 443 -11.16 16.63 9.67
CA LEU A 443 -10.22 16.13 10.69
C LEU A 443 -8.85 16.85 10.68
N SER A 444 -8.55 17.61 9.63
CA SER A 444 -7.29 18.31 9.45
C SER A 444 -7.25 19.62 10.22
N THR A 445 -6.46 19.69 11.29
CA THR A 445 -6.25 20.95 12.04
C THR A 445 -4.94 21.65 11.65
N LYS A 446 -4.77 22.89 12.15
CA LYS A 446 -3.53 23.68 12.02
C LYS A 446 -2.43 23.29 13.02
N LEU A 447 -2.69 22.34 13.93
CA LEU A 447 -1.73 21.91 14.93
C LEU A 447 -0.57 21.14 14.29
N PRO A 448 0.67 21.25 14.82
CA PRO A 448 1.82 20.54 14.28
C PRO A 448 1.66 19.02 14.41
N ARG A 449 1.89 18.30 13.31
CA ARG A 449 1.86 16.84 13.25
C ARG A 449 3.29 16.32 13.38
N SER A 450 3.66 15.81 14.55
CA SER A 450 5.02 15.30 14.80
C SER A 450 5.11 13.80 14.65
N PHE A 451 4.11 13.08 15.16
CA PHE A 451 4.06 11.62 15.17
C PHE A 451 2.65 11.14 14.83
N PHE A 452 2.52 9.89 14.38
CA PHE A 452 1.21 9.27 14.23
C PHE A 452 1.20 7.83 14.72
N ILE A 453 0.00 7.38 15.10
CA ILE A 453 -0.33 5.97 15.29
C ILE A 453 -1.35 5.59 14.23
N GLY A 454 -0.97 4.65 13.35
CA GLY A 454 -1.83 4.16 12.28
C GLY A 454 -2.60 2.91 12.69
N VAL A 455 -3.93 2.95 12.70
CA VAL A 455 -4.78 1.79 13.00
C VAL A 455 -5.31 1.21 11.69
N LEU A 456 -4.93 -0.03 11.39
CA LEU A 456 -5.36 -0.74 10.18
C LEU A 456 -6.58 -1.62 10.47
N ASP A 457 -7.68 -1.37 9.76
CA ASP A 457 -8.88 -2.19 9.75
C ASP A 457 -9.21 -2.57 8.31
N ILE A 458 -9.06 -3.85 7.98
CA ILE A 458 -9.32 -4.38 6.64
C ILE A 458 -10.33 -5.52 6.70
N ALA A 459 -11.04 -5.77 5.61
CA ALA A 459 -11.82 -6.98 5.43
C ALA A 459 -10.99 -8.23 5.76
N GLY A 460 -11.62 -9.19 6.44
CA GLY A 460 -10.94 -10.45 6.78
C GLY A 460 -10.72 -11.32 5.55
N PHE A 461 -9.95 -12.40 5.74
CA PHE A 461 -9.87 -13.46 4.73
C PHE A 461 -11.26 -14.08 4.49
N GLU A 462 -11.63 -14.28 3.23
CA GLU A 462 -12.96 -14.75 2.83
C GLU A 462 -12.88 -15.98 1.93
N ILE A 463 -13.67 -16.99 2.29
CA ILE A 463 -13.83 -18.23 1.52
C ILE A 463 -15.33 -18.46 1.35
N PHE A 464 -15.82 -18.27 0.13
CA PHE A 464 -17.20 -18.53 -0.26
C PHE A 464 -17.28 -19.67 -1.28
N ASP A 465 -18.51 -20.11 -1.59
CA ASP A 465 -18.75 -21.13 -2.61
C ASP A 465 -18.43 -20.62 -4.04
N SER A 466 -18.51 -19.30 -4.26
CA SER A 466 -18.14 -18.63 -5.51
C SER A 466 -17.26 -17.43 -5.20
N ASN A 467 -15.96 -17.52 -5.51
CA ASN A 467 -14.97 -16.45 -5.27
C ASN A 467 -14.59 -15.79 -6.61
N SER A 468 -14.71 -14.46 -6.66
CA SER A 468 -14.43 -13.64 -7.85
C SER A 468 -13.11 -12.87 -7.70
N PHE A 469 -12.79 -12.02 -8.68
CA PHE A 469 -11.64 -11.12 -8.69
C PHE A 469 -11.54 -10.25 -7.41
N GLU A 470 -12.66 -9.76 -6.90
CA GLU A 470 -12.72 -8.95 -5.68
C GLU A 470 -12.23 -9.73 -4.45
N GLN A 471 -12.66 -10.99 -4.30
CA GLN A 471 -12.17 -11.88 -3.25
C GLN A 471 -10.68 -12.20 -3.41
N LEU A 472 -10.18 -12.32 -4.64
CA LEU A 472 -8.74 -12.49 -4.88
C LEU A 472 -7.96 -11.28 -4.35
N CYS A 473 -8.39 -10.06 -4.64
CA CYS A 473 -7.76 -8.84 -4.15
C CYS A 473 -7.77 -8.73 -2.62
N ILE A 474 -8.90 -9.07 -1.97
CA ILE A 474 -9.03 -9.08 -0.51
C ILE A 474 -8.12 -10.13 0.13
N ASN A 475 -8.13 -11.36 -0.38
CA ASN A 475 -7.33 -12.46 0.14
C ASN A 475 -5.83 -12.21 -0.09
N PHE A 476 -5.46 -11.63 -1.23
CA PHE A 476 -4.08 -11.22 -1.52
C PHE A 476 -3.55 -10.18 -0.52
N THR A 477 -4.37 -9.18 -0.15
CA THR A 477 -3.97 -8.23 0.89
C THR A 477 -3.79 -8.91 2.25
N ASN A 478 -4.69 -9.82 2.63
CA ASN A 478 -4.55 -10.60 3.87
C ASN A 478 -3.29 -11.48 3.85
N GLU A 479 -2.93 -12.08 2.71
CA GLU A 479 -1.69 -12.85 2.52
C GLU A 479 -0.45 -11.96 2.76
N LYS A 480 -0.40 -10.76 2.17
CA LYS A 480 0.70 -9.80 2.39
C LYS A 480 0.80 -9.34 3.84
N LEU A 481 -0.33 -9.07 4.51
CA LEU A 481 -0.33 -8.67 5.92
C LEU A 481 0.12 -9.82 6.83
N GLN A 482 -0.23 -11.07 6.51
CA GLN A 482 0.27 -12.23 7.23
C GLN A 482 1.78 -12.41 7.01
N GLN A 483 2.28 -12.23 5.78
CA GLN A 483 3.71 -12.25 5.52
C GLN A 483 4.46 -11.12 6.25
N PHE A 484 3.86 -9.93 6.35
CA PHE A 484 4.43 -8.84 7.15
C PHE A 484 4.55 -9.22 8.62
N PHE A 485 3.53 -9.87 9.19
CA PHE A 485 3.62 -10.42 10.54
C PHE A 485 4.73 -11.48 10.65
N ASN A 486 4.80 -12.44 9.73
CA ASN A 486 5.82 -13.49 9.75
C ASN A 486 7.24 -12.88 9.68
N HIS A 487 7.44 -11.92 8.78
CA HIS A 487 8.71 -11.24 8.62
C HIS A 487 9.08 -10.43 9.87
N HIS A 488 8.14 -9.68 10.45
CA HIS A 488 8.42 -8.86 11.63
C HIS A 488 8.63 -9.69 12.90
N MET A 489 7.80 -10.70 13.14
CA MET A 489 7.87 -11.54 14.34
C MET A 489 9.02 -12.55 14.31
N PHE A 490 9.37 -13.09 13.14
CA PHE A 490 10.33 -14.19 13.05
C PHE A 490 11.66 -13.78 12.43
N VAL A 491 11.67 -12.98 11.36
CA VAL A 491 12.89 -12.69 10.60
C VAL A 491 13.62 -11.51 11.21
N LEU A 492 12.96 -10.35 11.32
CA LEU A 492 13.59 -9.12 11.83
C LEU A 492 14.08 -9.26 13.27
N GLU A 493 13.36 -10.01 14.12
CA GLU A 493 13.78 -10.26 15.49
C GLU A 493 15.09 -11.07 15.55
N GLN A 494 15.23 -12.10 14.70
CA GLN A 494 16.43 -12.93 14.65
C GLN A 494 17.59 -12.22 13.94
N GLU A 495 17.31 -11.39 12.94
CA GLU A 495 18.30 -10.54 12.28
C GLU A 495 18.90 -9.52 13.24
N GLU A 496 18.09 -8.95 14.14
CA GLU A 496 18.60 -8.08 15.20
C GLU A 496 19.53 -8.85 16.15
N TYR A 497 19.16 -10.07 16.58
CA TYR A 497 20.04 -10.86 17.46
C TYR A 497 21.38 -11.19 16.79
N LYS A 498 21.36 -11.49 15.50
CA LYS A 498 22.57 -11.73 14.71
C LYS A 498 23.43 -10.46 14.60
N LYS A 499 22.79 -9.31 14.33
CA LYS A 499 23.45 -8.00 14.25
C LYS A 499 24.07 -7.59 15.58
N GLU A 500 23.42 -7.92 16.68
CA GLU A 500 23.87 -7.63 18.05
C GLU A 500 24.83 -8.68 18.61
N GLY A 501 25.17 -9.73 17.84
CA GLY A 501 26.15 -10.74 18.22
C GLY A 501 25.73 -11.61 19.39
N ILE A 502 24.42 -11.80 19.59
CA ILE A 502 23.88 -12.66 20.64
C ILE A 502 24.05 -14.13 20.21
N ASP A 503 24.44 -14.98 21.15
CA ASP A 503 24.46 -16.43 20.94
C ASP A 503 23.02 -16.95 20.72
N TRP A 504 22.66 -17.07 19.45
CA TRP A 504 21.33 -17.45 18.98
C TRP A 504 21.44 -18.40 17.78
N VAL A 505 20.76 -19.54 17.88
CA VAL A 505 20.62 -20.47 16.76
C VAL A 505 19.41 -20.06 15.96
N PHE A 506 19.60 -19.74 14.68
CA PHE A 506 18.51 -19.39 13.78
C PHE A 506 17.49 -20.53 13.72
N ILE A 507 16.22 -20.22 14.01
CA ILE A 507 15.11 -21.16 13.95
C ILE A 507 14.28 -20.78 12.73
N ASP A 508 14.32 -21.63 11.71
CA ASP A 508 13.39 -21.54 10.58
C ASP A 508 12.07 -22.24 10.95
N PHE A 509 10.98 -21.49 10.85
CA PHE A 509 9.63 -21.98 11.13
C PHE A 509 8.92 -22.47 9.85
N GLY A 510 9.53 -22.30 8.66
CA GLY A 510 8.98 -22.79 7.39
C GLY A 510 7.68 -22.11 6.95
N MET A 511 7.34 -20.94 7.54
CA MET A 511 6.11 -20.18 7.28
C MET A 511 6.36 -19.02 6.30
N ASP A 512 6.94 -19.33 5.14
CA ASP A 512 7.15 -18.32 4.11
C ASP A 512 6.00 -18.32 3.09
N LEU A 513 5.21 -17.25 3.10
CA LEU A 513 4.10 -17.04 2.17
C LEU A 513 4.55 -16.37 0.86
N ALA A 514 5.85 -16.07 0.72
CA ALA A 514 6.40 -15.45 -0.48
C ALA A 514 6.02 -16.20 -1.76
N ALA A 515 6.01 -17.54 -1.76
CA ALA A 515 5.66 -18.32 -2.95
C ALA A 515 4.24 -18.01 -3.50
N CYS A 516 3.26 -17.78 -2.62
CA CYS A 516 1.89 -17.44 -3.02
C CYS A 516 1.79 -15.95 -3.42
N ILE A 517 2.45 -15.06 -2.69
CA ILE A 517 2.47 -13.62 -2.99
C ILE A 517 3.13 -13.35 -4.34
N GLU A 518 4.27 -14.00 -4.59
CA GLU A 518 5.02 -13.89 -5.84
C GLU A 518 4.21 -14.43 -7.02
N LEU A 519 3.48 -15.53 -6.84
CA LEU A 519 2.57 -16.07 -7.87
C LEU A 519 1.53 -15.04 -8.31
N ILE A 520 1.04 -14.19 -7.39
CA ILE A 520 0.03 -13.18 -7.69
C ILE A 520 0.67 -11.89 -8.24
N GLU A 521 1.80 -11.45 -7.66
CA GLU A 521 2.36 -10.11 -7.87
C GLU A 521 3.53 -10.03 -8.86
N LYS A 522 4.39 -11.05 -8.95
CA LYS A 522 5.60 -10.96 -9.77
C LYS A 522 5.25 -10.81 -11.26
N PRO A 523 6.19 -10.29 -12.07
CA PRO A 523 6.07 -10.35 -13.53
C PRO A 523 5.75 -11.78 -13.97
N LEU A 524 4.81 -11.94 -14.92
CA LEU A 524 4.22 -13.23 -15.32
C LEU A 524 3.39 -13.93 -14.24
N GLY A 525 3.04 -13.26 -13.13
CA GLY A 525 2.08 -13.71 -12.14
C GLY A 525 0.63 -13.42 -12.55
N ILE A 526 -0.32 -13.80 -11.69
CA ILE A 526 -1.76 -13.73 -11.98
C ILE A 526 -2.20 -12.30 -12.35
N MET A 527 -1.78 -11.28 -11.59
CA MET A 527 -2.18 -9.89 -11.85
C MET A 527 -1.56 -9.37 -13.15
N SER A 528 -0.28 -9.65 -13.42
CA SER A 528 0.37 -9.23 -14.66
C SER A 528 -0.22 -9.89 -15.90
N ILE A 529 -0.54 -11.19 -15.84
CA ILE A 529 -1.19 -11.88 -16.97
C ILE A 529 -2.58 -11.29 -17.21
N LEU A 530 -3.32 -10.95 -16.15
CA LEU A 530 -4.64 -10.33 -16.26
C LEU A 530 -4.56 -8.93 -16.89
N GLU A 531 -3.57 -8.13 -16.47
CA GLU A 531 -3.28 -6.80 -17.03
C GLU A 531 -2.96 -6.89 -18.53
N GLU A 532 -2.05 -7.81 -18.91
CA GLU A 532 -1.69 -8.05 -20.30
C GLU A 532 -2.91 -8.48 -21.13
N GLU A 533 -3.66 -9.50 -20.70
CA GLU A 533 -4.87 -9.99 -21.40
C GLU A 533 -5.94 -8.90 -21.54
N CYS A 534 -6.06 -7.97 -20.58
CA CYS A 534 -6.98 -6.84 -20.72
C CYS A 534 -6.64 -5.92 -21.90
N MET A 535 -5.38 -5.83 -22.30
CA MET A 535 -4.95 -4.99 -23.42
C MET A 535 -5.22 -5.62 -24.79
N PHE A 536 -5.38 -6.95 -24.86
CA PHE A 536 -5.65 -7.65 -26.12
C PHE A 536 -7.14 -7.67 -26.47
N PRO A 537 -7.56 -7.16 -27.64
CA PRO A 537 -8.97 -7.14 -28.03
C PRO A 537 -9.62 -8.51 -28.24
N LYS A 538 -8.82 -9.54 -28.55
CA LYS A 538 -9.28 -10.91 -28.80
C LYS A 538 -9.17 -11.83 -27.57
N ALA A 539 -8.66 -11.32 -26.44
CA ALA A 539 -8.56 -12.10 -25.21
C ALA A 539 -9.94 -12.32 -24.58
N SER A 540 -10.14 -13.51 -24.03
CA SER A 540 -11.32 -13.90 -23.26
C SER A 540 -10.90 -14.48 -21.91
N ASP A 541 -11.86 -14.67 -21.00
CA ASP A 541 -11.53 -15.28 -19.69
C ASP A 541 -10.97 -16.71 -19.87
N ASP A 542 -11.35 -17.42 -20.95
CA ASP A 542 -10.77 -18.72 -21.30
C ASP A 542 -9.31 -18.63 -21.75
N THR A 543 -8.94 -17.63 -22.56
CA THR A 543 -7.53 -17.45 -22.96
C THR A 543 -6.67 -17.10 -21.75
N PHE A 544 -7.22 -16.32 -20.81
CA PHE A 544 -6.57 -16.02 -19.54
C PHE A 544 -6.34 -17.29 -18.71
N LYS A 545 -7.34 -18.17 -18.57
CA LYS A 545 -7.23 -19.48 -17.89
C LYS A 545 -6.13 -20.34 -18.48
N ASP A 546 -6.08 -20.45 -19.80
CA ASP A 546 -5.13 -21.31 -20.49
C ASP A 546 -3.70 -20.81 -20.29
N LYS A 547 -3.48 -19.49 -20.34
CA LYS A 547 -2.19 -18.86 -20.00
C LYS A 547 -1.79 -19.11 -18.54
N LEU A 548 -2.71 -19.00 -17.58
CA LEU A 548 -2.44 -19.31 -16.17
C LEU A 548 -1.97 -20.75 -15.99
N TYR A 549 -2.64 -21.70 -16.65
CA TYR A 549 -2.27 -23.12 -16.59
C TYR A 549 -0.91 -23.38 -17.23
N GLN A 550 -0.62 -22.80 -18.39
CA GLN A 550 0.69 -22.96 -19.05
C GLN A 550 1.85 -22.40 -18.21
N ASN A 551 1.61 -21.28 -17.52
CA ASN A 551 2.64 -20.61 -16.74
C ASN A 551 2.86 -21.21 -15.35
N HIS A 552 1.82 -21.69 -14.67
CA HIS A 552 1.93 -22.03 -13.24
C HIS A 552 1.60 -23.47 -12.88
N LEU A 553 0.82 -24.20 -13.69
CA LEU A 553 0.42 -25.56 -13.36
C LEU A 553 1.63 -26.49 -13.32
N GLY A 554 1.82 -27.19 -12.19
CA GLY A 554 2.95 -28.10 -11.98
C GLY A 554 4.29 -27.41 -11.69
N LYS A 555 4.41 -26.09 -11.91
CA LYS A 555 5.61 -25.28 -11.60
C LYS A 555 5.51 -24.62 -10.22
N SER A 556 4.34 -24.09 -9.87
CA SER A 556 4.10 -23.46 -8.56
C SER A 556 3.37 -24.41 -7.63
N LYS A 557 3.89 -24.60 -6.40
CA LYS A 557 3.22 -25.39 -5.35
C LYS A 557 1.94 -24.75 -4.83
N ALA A 558 1.79 -23.42 -4.99
CA ALA A 558 0.65 -22.66 -4.50
C ALA A 558 -0.55 -22.66 -5.48
N PHE A 559 -0.41 -23.24 -6.67
CA PHE A 559 -1.43 -23.25 -7.73
C PHE A 559 -1.91 -24.66 -8.06
N GLY A 560 -3.22 -24.87 -8.10
CA GLY A 560 -3.84 -26.18 -8.34
C GLY A 560 -5.01 -26.16 -9.33
N LYS A 561 -5.45 -27.36 -9.72
CA LYS A 561 -6.69 -27.58 -10.48
C LYS A 561 -7.82 -27.93 -9.53
N PRO A 562 -9.04 -27.40 -9.73
CA PRO A 562 -10.17 -27.65 -8.83
C PRO A 562 -10.56 -29.13 -8.85
N VAL A 563 -10.61 -29.75 -7.67
CA VAL A 563 -10.74 -31.21 -7.50
C VAL A 563 -12.20 -31.72 -7.55
N LYS A 564 -13.20 -30.84 -7.43
CA LYS A 564 -14.64 -31.20 -7.47
C LYS A 564 -15.45 -30.23 -8.33
N LYS A 565 -16.40 -30.75 -9.11
CA LYS A 565 -17.50 -29.95 -9.69
C LYS A 565 -18.44 -29.54 -8.55
N THR A 566 -18.23 -28.36 -7.98
CA THR A 566 -19.16 -27.73 -7.04
C THR A 566 -20.38 -27.16 -7.80
N LYS A 567 -21.37 -26.64 -7.08
CA LYS A 567 -22.58 -26.01 -7.66
C LYS A 567 -22.23 -24.79 -8.54
N TYR A 568 -21.07 -24.17 -8.30
CA TYR A 568 -20.56 -22.99 -9.01
C TYR A 568 -19.31 -23.36 -9.80
N GLU A 569 -19.13 -22.74 -10.96
CA GLU A 569 -18.01 -23.04 -11.85
C GLU A 569 -16.69 -22.46 -11.32
N ALA A 570 -15.82 -23.33 -10.81
CA ALA A 570 -14.46 -22.98 -10.39
C ALA A 570 -13.45 -23.32 -11.49
N HIS A 571 -12.52 -22.41 -11.76
CA HIS A 571 -11.55 -22.54 -12.85
C HIS A 571 -10.14 -22.85 -12.36
N PHE A 572 -9.72 -22.33 -11.21
CA PHE A 572 -8.44 -22.68 -10.59
C PHE A 572 -8.54 -22.62 -9.06
N GLU A 573 -7.58 -23.23 -8.36
CA GLU A 573 -7.47 -23.13 -6.91
C GLU A 573 -6.11 -22.58 -6.49
N LEU A 574 -6.12 -21.76 -5.44
CA LEU A 574 -4.92 -21.26 -4.77
C LEU A 574 -4.84 -21.82 -3.36
N TYR A 575 -3.64 -22.24 -2.99
CA TYR A 575 -3.32 -22.67 -1.63
C TYR A 575 -2.82 -21.46 -0.83
N HIS A 576 -3.76 -20.78 -0.16
CA HIS A 576 -3.46 -19.67 0.75
C HIS A 576 -3.10 -20.17 2.15
N TYR A 577 -2.52 -19.28 2.98
CA TYR A 577 -2.19 -19.62 4.38
C TYR A 577 -3.42 -20.04 5.21
N ALA A 578 -4.59 -19.49 4.90
CA ALA A 578 -5.85 -19.74 5.60
C ALA A 578 -6.65 -20.93 5.05
N GLY A 579 -6.24 -21.51 3.90
CA GLY A 579 -6.93 -22.62 3.28
C GLY A 579 -6.89 -22.60 1.75
N THR A 580 -7.45 -23.64 1.13
CA THR A 580 -7.57 -23.72 -0.33
C THR A 580 -8.79 -22.92 -0.79
N VAL A 581 -8.61 -22.01 -1.74
CA VAL A 581 -9.70 -21.18 -2.29
C VAL A 581 -9.87 -21.45 -3.77
N GLN A 582 -11.11 -21.68 -4.19
CA GLN A 582 -11.49 -21.93 -5.57
C GLN A 582 -12.03 -20.65 -6.22
N TYR A 583 -11.42 -20.21 -7.31
CA TYR A 583 -11.75 -18.97 -7.99
C TYR A 583 -12.51 -19.19 -9.31
N ASN A 584 -13.53 -18.37 -9.54
CA ASN A 584 -14.27 -18.27 -10.78
C ASN A 584 -13.80 -17.05 -11.57
N ILE A 585 -13.30 -17.27 -12.79
CA ILE A 585 -12.72 -16.23 -13.66
C ILE A 585 -13.75 -15.50 -14.54
N CYS A 586 -15.00 -15.92 -14.57
CA CYS A 586 -16.01 -15.32 -15.45
C CYS A 586 -16.15 -13.81 -15.19
N GLY A 587 -16.00 -13.02 -16.25
CA GLY A 587 -16.05 -11.57 -16.25
C GLY A 587 -14.82 -10.89 -15.64
N TRP A 588 -13.69 -11.59 -15.42
CA TRP A 588 -12.49 -10.97 -14.82
C TRP A 588 -11.89 -9.90 -15.70
N LEU A 589 -11.76 -10.15 -17.00
CA LEU A 589 -11.21 -9.16 -17.93
C LEU A 589 -12.07 -7.90 -17.95
N GLU A 590 -13.40 -8.04 -17.93
CA GLU A 590 -14.32 -6.91 -17.91
C GLU A 590 -14.30 -6.16 -16.57
N LYS A 591 -14.27 -6.89 -15.44
CA LYS A 591 -14.15 -6.31 -14.09
C LYS A 591 -12.84 -5.54 -13.91
N ASN A 592 -11.76 -6.01 -14.51
CA ASN A 592 -10.45 -5.38 -14.42
C ASN A 592 -10.31 -4.15 -15.34
N LYS A 593 -11.05 -4.11 -16.47
CA LYS A 593 -11.16 -2.95 -17.38
C LYS A 593 -12.07 -1.85 -16.84
N ASP A 594 -13.15 -2.24 -16.17
CA ASP A 594 -14.24 -1.38 -15.65
C ASP A 594 -14.66 -0.25 -16.63
N PRO A 595 -15.07 -0.58 -17.88
CA PRO A 595 -15.28 0.43 -18.92
C PRO A 595 -16.51 1.31 -18.63
N LEU A 596 -16.31 2.63 -18.68
CA LEU A 596 -17.36 3.63 -18.47
C LEU A 596 -17.86 4.23 -19.80
N ASN A 597 -19.16 4.56 -19.86
CA ASN A 597 -19.73 5.28 -21.00
C ASN A 597 -19.33 6.76 -20.94
N ASN A 598 -18.30 7.13 -21.71
CA ASN A 598 -17.74 8.49 -21.73
C ASN A 598 -18.76 9.59 -22.07
N SER A 599 -19.73 9.32 -22.97
CA SER A 599 -20.76 10.31 -23.32
C SER A 599 -21.66 10.67 -22.14
N VAL A 600 -21.96 9.70 -21.28
CA VAL A 600 -22.74 9.92 -20.06
C VAL A 600 -21.89 10.58 -18.97
N VAL A 601 -20.62 10.20 -18.87
CA VAL A 601 -19.68 10.86 -17.92
C VAL A 601 -19.50 12.35 -18.24
N ASP A 602 -19.44 12.72 -19.52
CA ASP A 602 -19.40 14.12 -19.94
C ASP A 602 -20.68 14.89 -19.56
N LEU A 603 -21.82 14.20 -19.52
CA LEU A 603 -23.07 14.76 -19.01
C LEU A 603 -22.99 14.96 -17.49
N TYR A 604 -22.42 14.01 -16.73
CA TYR A 604 -22.21 14.15 -15.29
C TYR A 604 -21.29 15.34 -14.95
N LYS A 605 -20.23 15.56 -15.73
CA LYS A 605 -19.34 16.73 -15.57
C LYS A 605 -20.08 18.07 -15.77
N LYS A 606 -21.19 18.08 -16.50
CA LYS A 606 -22.01 19.27 -16.80
C LYS A 606 -23.33 19.31 -16.01
N ALA A 607 -23.51 18.40 -15.06
CA ALA A 607 -24.71 18.33 -14.24
C ALA A 607 -24.95 19.62 -13.46
N SER A 608 -26.20 19.99 -13.16
CA SER A 608 -26.49 21.16 -12.32
C SER A 608 -26.15 20.93 -10.84
N MET A 609 -26.07 19.67 -10.40
CA MET A 609 -25.70 19.32 -9.04
C MET A 609 -24.19 19.47 -8.83
N LYS A 610 -23.78 20.42 -7.98
CA LYS A 610 -22.37 20.73 -7.68
C LYS A 610 -21.56 19.51 -7.25
N LEU A 611 -22.12 18.67 -6.38
CA LEU A 611 -21.47 17.44 -5.93
C LEU A 611 -21.14 16.49 -7.09
N MET A 612 -22.03 16.35 -8.08
CA MET A 612 -21.77 15.53 -9.27
C MET A 612 -20.59 16.07 -10.05
N GLN A 613 -20.53 17.39 -10.26
CA GLN A 613 -19.41 18.02 -10.97
C GLN A 613 -18.08 17.75 -10.26
N THR A 614 -18.02 17.95 -8.94
CA THR A 614 -16.80 17.74 -8.14
C THR A 614 -16.32 16.28 -8.17
N ILE A 615 -17.23 15.31 -8.12
CA ILE A 615 -16.88 13.88 -8.15
C ILE A 615 -16.27 13.47 -9.50
N TRP A 616 -16.69 14.12 -10.59
CA TRP A 616 -16.26 13.79 -11.96
C TRP A 616 -15.22 14.73 -12.57
N GLU A 617 -14.86 15.83 -11.90
CA GLU A 617 -13.90 16.84 -12.41
C GLU A 617 -12.53 16.23 -12.76
N GLY A 618 -12.07 15.27 -11.95
CA GLY A 618 -10.78 14.60 -12.11
C GLY A 618 -10.81 13.40 -13.05
N TYR A 619 -11.96 13.04 -13.63
CA TYR A 619 -12.02 11.94 -14.60
C TYR A 619 -11.51 12.40 -15.97
N VAL A 620 -10.44 11.78 -16.43
CA VAL A 620 -9.93 11.92 -17.80
C VAL A 620 -10.21 10.61 -18.52
N SER A 621 -10.86 10.68 -19.68
CA SER A 621 -11.12 9.46 -20.46
C SER A 621 -9.83 8.92 -21.09
N PRO A 622 -9.63 7.60 -21.16
CA PRO A 622 -8.55 6.99 -21.93
C PRO A 622 -8.49 7.48 -23.40
N ASP A 623 -9.64 7.83 -23.99
CA ASP A 623 -9.76 8.29 -25.39
C ASP A 623 -9.33 9.76 -25.59
N GLU A 624 -9.28 10.55 -24.52
CA GLU A 624 -8.85 11.95 -24.53
C GLU A 624 -7.32 12.09 -24.45
N GLY A 625 -6.61 11.07 -23.95
CA GLY A 625 -5.15 11.05 -23.81
C GLY A 625 -4.35 10.90 -25.11
N ASN A 626 -4.99 10.41 -26.19
CA ASN A 626 -4.34 10.18 -27.48
C ASN A 626 -4.25 11.43 -28.39
N GLY A 627 -4.64 12.61 -27.89
CA GLY A 627 -4.54 13.87 -28.64
C GLY A 627 -3.12 14.43 -28.65
N GLY A 628 -2.40 14.25 -29.76
CA GLY A 628 -1.09 14.86 -30.04
C GLY A 628 -1.11 16.39 -30.22
N GLY A 629 -1.70 17.13 -29.28
CA GLY A 629 -1.72 18.59 -29.27
C GLY A 629 -0.46 19.18 -28.64
N LYS A 630 0.44 19.72 -29.46
CA LYS A 630 1.54 20.59 -29.01
C LYS A 630 0.97 21.87 -28.37
N GLY A 631 1.02 21.98 -27.05
CA GLY A 631 0.84 23.25 -26.34
C GLY A 631 -0.17 23.21 -25.20
N GLY A 632 0.24 22.68 -24.05
CA GLY A 632 -0.51 22.83 -22.80
C GLY A 632 -0.05 21.85 -21.73
N LYS A 633 0.61 22.33 -20.67
CA LYS A 633 0.92 21.59 -19.44
C LYS A 633 -0.38 21.28 -18.66
N ARG A 634 -1.23 20.40 -19.20
CA ARG A 634 -2.23 19.67 -18.42
C ARG A 634 -1.77 18.22 -18.39
N LYS A 635 -1.72 17.64 -17.19
CA LYS A 635 -1.41 16.23 -16.87
C LYS A 635 -1.84 15.35 -18.05
N LYS A 636 -0.89 14.83 -18.83
CA LYS A 636 -1.18 13.85 -19.88
C LYS A 636 -1.86 12.68 -19.19
N GLY A 637 -2.99 12.25 -19.74
CA GLY A 637 -3.83 11.21 -19.13
C GLY A 637 -2.99 9.97 -18.87
N GLY A 638 -3.06 9.47 -17.64
CA GLY A 638 -2.40 8.21 -17.28
C GLY A 638 -2.79 7.13 -18.28
N SER A 639 -1.81 6.30 -18.60
CA SER A 639 -1.98 4.99 -19.24
C SER A 639 -3.27 4.31 -18.76
N PHE A 640 -3.88 3.46 -19.59
CA PHE A 640 -5.08 2.68 -19.24
C PHE A 640 -4.79 1.82 -17.99
N MET A 641 -5.00 2.39 -16.80
CA MET A 641 -4.71 1.73 -15.54
C MET A 641 -5.87 0.81 -15.18
N THR A 642 -5.58 -0.49 -15.14
CA THR A 642 -6.50 -1.53 -14.68
C THR A 642 -6.77 -1.42 -13.18
N VAL A 643 -7.87 -2.02 -12.72
CA VAL A 643 -8.19 -2.11 -11.29
C VAL A 643 -7.10 -2.84 -10.51
N SER A 644 -6.52 -3.91 -11.08
CA SER A 644 -5.39 -4.66 -10.51
C SER A 644 -4.14 -3.80 -10.31
N SER A 645 -3.79 -2.96 -11.29
CA SER A 645 -2.62 -2.07 -11.19
C SER A 645 -2.80 -1.02 -10.10
N LEU A 646 -3.98 -0.36 -10.06
CA LEU A 646 -4.34 0.58 -9.00
C LEU A 646 -4.29 -0.08 -7.62
N HIS A 647 -4.83 -1.29 -7.50
CA HIS A 647 -4.79 -2.05 -6.25
C HIS A 647 -3.35 -2.35 -5.81
N ARG A 648 -2.50 -2.82 -6.72
CA ARG A 648 -1.09 -3.11 -6.44
C ARG A 648 -0.34 -1.87 -5.97
N GLN A 649 -0.55 -0.72 -6.62
CA GLN A 649 0.07 0.55 -6.22
C GLN A 649 -0.37 0.98 -4.82
N SER A 650 -1.69 0.97 -4.55
CA SER A 650 -2.23 1.32 -3.24
C SER A 650 -1.74 0.38 -2.13
N LEU A 651 -1.67 -0.92 -2.42
CA LEU A 651 -1.19 -1.91 -1.48
C LEU A 651 0.31 -1.75 -1.19
N ASN A 652 1.12 -1.44 -2.20
CA ASN A 652 2.55 -1.19 -2.00
C ASN A 652 2.81 0.09 -1.19
N ALA A 653 2.01 1.13 -1.41
CA ALA A 653 2.05 2.34 -0.57
C ALA A 653 1.71 2.02 0.89
N LEU A 654 0.64 1.26 1.14
CA LEU A 654 0.28 0.80 2.48
C LEU A 654 1.40 -0.02 3.13
N MET A 655 1.97 -0.99 2.41
CA MET A 655 3.06 -1.82 2.94
C MET A 655 4.32 -1.01 3.26
N THR A 656 4.62 0.01 2.45
CA THR A 656 5.75 0.92 2.69
C THR A 656 5.53 1.73 3.96
N ASN A 657 4.32 2.27 4.14
CA ASN A 657 3.93 3.00 5.34
C ASN A 657 3.95 2.10 6.59
N LEU A 658 3.51 0.85 6.49
CA LEU A 658 3.55 -0.07 7.63
C LEU A 658 4.99 -0.43 8.03
N ARG A 659 5.88 -0.64 7.05
CA ARG A 659 7.30 -0.95 7.30
C ARG A 659 8.07 0.19 7.95
N SER A 660 7.64 1.44 7.78
CA SER A 660 8.26 2.62 8.44
C SER A 660 7.74 2.89 9.85
N THR A 661 6.82 2.06 10.35
CA THR A 661 6.24 2.16 11.69
C THR A 661 6.59 0.94 12.55
N ALA A 662 6.58 1.10 13.87
CA ALA A 662 6.65 -0.03 14.80
C ALA A 662 5.26 -0.67 14.98
N PRO A 663 5.05 -1.95 14.60
CA PRO A 663 3.75 -2.58 14.57
C PRO A 663 3.36 -3.27 15.89
N HIS A 664 2.11 -3.06 16.30
CA HIS A 664 1.44 -3.69 17.43
C HIS A 664 0.30 -4.57 16.92
N PHE A 665 0.33 -5.88 17.22
CA PHE A 665 -0.62 -6.83 16.63
C PHE A 665 -1.74 -7.26 17.60
N VAL A 666 -2.97 -7.30 17.08
CA VAL A 666 -4.13 -7.92 17.72
C VAL A 666 -4.74 -8.95 16.78
N ARG A 667 -4.86 -10.19 17.25
CA ARG A 667 -5.37 -11.35 16.50
C ARG A 667 -6.78 -11.69 16.97
N CYS A 668 -7.77 -11.41 16.14
CA CYS A 668 -9.18 -11.68 16.40
C CYS A 668 -9.58 -13.07 15.90
N LEU A 669 -10.27 -13.83 16.75
CA LEU A 669 -10.73 -15.20 16.48
C LEU A 669 -12.25 -15.28 16.53
N ILE A 670 -12.80 -16.10 15.64
CA ILE A 670 -14.22 -16.46 15.62
C ILE A 670 -14.42 -17.69 16.51
N PRO A 671 -15.31 -17.65 17.52
CA PRO A 671 -15.54 -18.78 18.39
C PRO A 671 -16.42 -19.86 17.73
N ASN A 672 -17.41 -19.48 16.91
CA ASN A 672 -18.33 -20.40 16.24
C ASN A 672 -19.00 -19.72 15.03
N GLU A 673 -19.46 -20.51 14.05
CA GLU A 673 -20.16 -20.00 12.86
C GLU A 673 -21.64 -19.67 13.12
N ARG A 674 -22.22 -20.19 14.21
CA ARG A 674 -23.63 -19.99 14.60
C ARG A 674 -23.90 -18.60 15.18
N LYS A 675 -22.86 -17.82 15.48
CA LYS A 675 -22.90 -16.52 16.16
C LYS A 675 -23.52 -16.59 17.56
N CYS A 676 -23.41 -17.73 18.23
CA CYS A 676 -23.95 -17.94 19.58
C CYS A 676 -22.93 -17.48 20.64
N PRO A 677 -23.31 -16.60 21.57
CA PRO A 677 -22.40 -16.14 22.62
C PRO A 677 -22.10 -17.26 23.63
N GLY A 678 -20.84 -17.44 24.01
CA GLY A 678 -20.40 -18.39 25.04
C GLY A 678 -20.15 -19.83 24.56
N GLU A 679 -20.48 -20.16 23.31
CA GLU A 679 -20.14 -21.43 22.67
C GLU A 679 -18.83 -21.29 21.88
N MET A 680 -17.96 -22.29 21.91
CA MET A 680 -16.68 -22.26 21.17
C MET A 680 -16.45 -23.59 20.46
N ASP A 681 -16.38 -23.55 19.13
CA ASP A 681 -15.96 -24.66 18.29
C ASP A 681 -14.43 -24.79 18.33
N SER A 682 -14.01 -25.96 18.77
CA SER A 682 -12.63 -26.30 19.04
C SER A 682 -11.82 -26.49 17.77
N HIS A 683 -12.41 -27.11 16.74
CA HIS A 683 -11.72 -27.34 15.47
C HIS A 683 -11.56 -26.05 14.68
N LEU A 684 -12.61 -25.22 14.68
CA LEU A 684 -12.58 -23.91 14.02
C LEU A 684 -11.50 -23.00 14.63
N VAL A 685 -11.43 -22.92 15.97
CA VAL A 685 -10.41 -22.09 16.62
C VAL A 685 -9.02 -22.69 16.45
N LEU A 686 -8.87 -24.01 16.51
CA LEU A 686 -7.59 -24.67 16.27
C LEU A 686 -7.07 -24.40 14.84
N HIS A 687 -7.95 -24.49 13.84
CA HIS A 687 -7.63 -24.12 12.45
C HIS A 687 -7.14 -22.68 12.36
N GLN A 688 -7.87 -21.72 12.95
CA GLN A 688 -7.48 -20.31 12.97
C GLN A 688 -6.13 -20.08 13.69
N LEU A 689 -5.85 -20.79 14.79
CA LEU A 689 -4.58 -20.66 15.52
C LEU A 689 -3.38 -21.10 14.68
N ARG A 690 -3.55 -22.16 13.87
CA ARG A 690 -2.54 -22.66 12.94
C ARG A 690 -2.32 -21.68 11.79
N CYS A 691 -3.38 -21.28 11.09
CA CYS A 691 -3.28 -20.37 9.95
C CYS A 691 -2.73 -18.99 10.34
N ASN A 692 -3.11 -18.45 11.49
CA ASN A 692 -2.62 -17.15 11.95
C ASN A 692 -1.18 -17.18 12.48
N GLY A 693 -0.54 -18.35 12.60
CA GLY A 693 0.83 -18.52 13.13
C GLY A 693 0.94 -18.18 14.61
N VAL A 694 -0.14 -18.33 15.39
CA VAL A 694 -0.19 -17.92 16.80
C VAL A 694 0.75 -18.78 17.65
N LEU A 695 0.81 -20.09 17.40
CA LEU A 695 1.65 -21.02 18.16
C LEU A 695 3.13 -20.73 17.97
N GLU A 696 3.55 -20.52 16.72
CA GLU A 696 4.91 -20.17 16.32
C GLU A 696 5.27 -18.79 16.86
N GLY A 697 4.34 -17.83 16.80
CA GLY A 697 4.45 -16.52 17.44
C GLY A 697 4.74 -16.61 18.95
N ILE A 698 4.07 -17.52 19.66
CA ILE A 698 4.34 -17.72 21.09
C ILE A 698 5.68 -18.43 21.31
N ARG A 699 6.05 -19.39 20.44
CA ARG A 699 7.35 -20.10 20.51
C ARG A 699 8.53 -19.14 20.38
N ILE A 700 8.50 -18.20 19.42
CA ILE A 700 9.56 -17.19 19.25
C ILE A 700 9.60 -16.26 20.47
N CYS A 701 8.46 -15.77 20.95
CA CYS A 701 8.41 -14.86 22.11
C CYS A 701 8.96 -15.50 23.39
N ARG A 702 8.81 -16.82 23.54
CA ARG A 702 9.32 -17.57 24.70
C ARG A 702 10.82 -17.88 24.60
N LYS A 703 11.30 -18.28 23.41
CA LYS A 703 12.70 -18.61 23.21
C LYS A 703 13.57 -17.35 23.09
N GLY A 704 13.05 -16.30 22.46
CA GLY A 704 13.73 -15.03 22.24
C GLY A 704 13.74 -14.10 23.45
N PHE A 705 14.23 -12.90 23.21
CA PHE A 705 14.37 -11.80 24.17
C PHE A 705 13.61 -10.57 23.67
N PRO A 706 12.27 -10.55 23.83
CA PRO A 706 11.41 -9.54 23.20
C PRO A 706 11.64 -8.10 23.68
N ASN A 707 12.26 -7.91 24.85
CA ASN A 707 12.53 -6.57 25.38
C ASN A 707 14.01 -6.23 25.17
N ARG A 708 14.29 -5.09 24.53
CA ARG A 708 15.66 -4.61 24.28
C ARG A 708 15.81 -3.17 24.73
N VAL A 709 16.93 -2.85 25.40
CA VAL A 709 17.20 -1.51 25.92
C VAL A 709 18.65 -1.11 25.58
N PRO A 710 18.88 0.07 24.96
CA PRO A 710 20.23 0.58 24.75
C PRO A 710 21.01 0.71 26.07
N TYR A 711 22.31 0.46 26.04
CA TYR A 711 23.14 0.53 27.26
C TYR A 711 23.11 1.90 27.95
N GLY A 712 23.06 2.99 27.18
CA GLY A 712 22.98 4.36 27.72
C GLY A 712 21.71 4.56 28.56
N ASP A 713 20.56 4.19 28.00
CA ASP A 713 19.27 4.27 28.66
C ASP A 713 19.19 3.34 29.87
N PHE A 714 19.66 2.09 29.72
CA PHE A 714 19.66 1.12 30.82
C PHE A 714 20.46 1.65 32.02
N LYS A 715 21.67 2.15 31.77
CA LYS A 715 22.53 2.77 32.78
C LYS A 715 21.82 3.96 33.42
N GLN A 716 21.31 4.91 32.65
CA GLN A 716 20.68 6.11 33.19
C GLN A 716 19.42 5.79 34.01
N ARG A 717 18.63 4.83 33.55
CA ARG A 717 17.33 4.47 34.13
C ARG A 717 17.47 3.66 35.42
N TYR A 718 18.37 2.68 35.46
CA TYR A 718 18.49 1.75 36.59
C TYR A 718 19.62 2.07 37.58
N ARG A 719 20.45 3.10 37.32
CA ARG A 719 21.50 3.55 38.27
C ARG A 719 20.97 3.82 39.68
N ILE A 720 19.73 4.26 39.82
CA ILE A 720 19.08 4.50 41.11
C ILE A 720 18.90 3.23 41.96
N LEU A 721 18.87 2.05 41.35
CA LEU A 721 18.78 0.77 42.07
C LEU A 721 20.04 0.52 42.88
N ASN A 722 21.20 0.81 42.29
CA ASN A 722 22.49 0.68 42.95
C ASN A 722 23.49 1.75 42.44
N PRO A 723 23.54 2.93 43.10
CA PRO A 723 24.44 4.01 42.71
C PRO A 723 25.93 3.63 42.82
N ASN A 724 26.27 2.66 43.68
CA ASN A 724 27.64 2.22 43.89
C ASN A 724 28.19 1.40 42.71
N ALA A 725 27.31 0.73 41.95
CA ALA A 725 27.71 -0.02 40.76
C ALA A 725 28.10 0.90 39.59
N ALA A 726 27.61 2.16 39.59
CA ALA A 726 27.94 3.19 38.60
C ALA A 726 28.10 4.58 39.28
N PRO A 727 29.27 4.87 39.88
CA PRO A 727 29.52 6.11 40.63
C PRO A 727 29.44 7.38 39.76
N GLU A 728 29.05 8.51 40.36
CA GLU A 728 28.99 9.80 39.66
C GLU A 728 30.40 10.35 39.42
N GLY A 729 30.70 10.80 38.20
CA GLY A 729 31.98 11.44 37.85
C GLY A 729 33.07 10.51 37.33
N GLN A 730 32.88 9.19 37.35
CA GLN A 730 33.81 8.23 36.73
C GLN A 730 33.29 7.83 35.35
N PHE A 731 34.02 8.17 34.28
CA PHE A 731 33.66 7.75 32.92
C PHE A 731 33.88 6.24 32.79
N MET A 732 32.80 5.47 32.96
CA MET A 732 32.76 4.05 32.70
C MET A 732 31.88 3.80 31.47
N ASP A 733 32.41 3.00 30.55
CA ASP A 733 31.71 2.53 29.35
C ASP A 733 30.30 2.02 29.70
N SER A 734 29.30 2.39 28.91
CA SER A 734 27.89 2.14 29.19
C SER A 734 27.58 0.65 29.23
N LYS A 735 28.26 -0.16 28.41
CA LYS A 735 28.14 -1.62 28.42
C LYS A 735 28.66 -2.20 29.74
N LYS A 736 29.92 -1.94 30.10
CA LYS A 736 30.52 -2.39 31.38
C LYS A 736 29.75 -1.89 32.60
N SER A 737 29.22 -0.67 32.55
CA SER A 737 28.37 -0.12 33.60
C SER A 737 27.10 -0.94 33.78
N SER A 738 26.45 -1.28 32.67
CA SER A 738 25.21 -2.07 32.66
C SER A 738 25.45 -3.51 33.11
N GLU A 739 26.58 -4.10 32.72
CA GLU A 739 27.01 -5.44 33.17
C GLU A 739 27.21 -5.50 34.69
N LYS A 740 27.95 -4.53 35.25
CA LYS A 740 28.12 -4.42 36.71
C LYS A 740 26.81 -4.19 37.43
N LEU A 741 25.94 -3.35 36.86
CA LEU A 741 24.64 -3.04 37.46
C LEU A 741 23.75 -4.29 37.48
N LEU A 742 23.67 -5.03 36.37
CA LEU A 742 22.95 -6.30 36.28
C LEU A 742 23.53 -7.35 37.23
N GLY A 743 24.86 -7.48 37.30
CA GLY A 743 25.51 -8.40 38.24
C GLY A 743 25.35 -8.02 39.72
N SER A 744 25.01 -6.76 40.02
CA SER A 744 24.74 -6.30 41.38
C SER A 744 23.29 -6.55 41.83
N ILE A 745 22.39 -6.84 40.90
CA ILE A 745 20.98 -7.14 41.17
C ILE A 745 20.80 -8.66 41.06
N ASP A 746 20.08 -9.25 42.01
CA ASP A 746 19.83 -10.69 42.05
C ASP A 746 18.86 -11.12 40.92
N ILE A 747 19.40 -11.28 39.71
CA ILE A 747 18.70 -11.64 38.47
C ILE A 747 19.39 -12.85 37.85
N ASN A 748 18.59 -13.84 37.44
CA ASN A 748 19.10 -15.01 36.73
C ASN A 748 19.72 -14.61 35.38
N HIS A 749 20.96 -15.03 35.13
CA HIS A 749 21.71 -14.81 33.89
C HIS A 749 21.04 -15.40 32.63
N GLU A 750 20.13 -16.38 32.76
CA GLU A 750 19.36 -16.89 31.62
C GLU A 750 18.27 -15.93 31.12
N ALA A 751 17.85 -15.01 32.00
CA ALA A 751 16.75 -14.11 31.73
C ALA A 751 17.15 -12.84 30.96
N TYR A 752 18.44 -12.62 30.76
CA TYR A 752 18.97 -11.53 29.94
C TYR A 752 20.17 -11.97 29.11
N LYS A 753 20.43 -11.26 28.02
CA LYS A 753 21.63 -11.41 27.18
C LYS A 753 22.20 -10.04 26.84
N LEU A 754 23.51 -10.00 26.66
CA LEU A 754 24.25 -8.78 26.37
C LEU A 754 24.60 -8.78 24.88
N GLY A 755 24.10 -7.79 24.14
CA GLY A 755 24.48 -7.55 22.74
C GLY A 755 25.69 -6.63 22.61
N HIS A 756 25.95 -6.18 21.38
CA HIS A 756 26.96 -5.16 21.09
C HIS A 756 26.56 -3.78 21.60
N THR A 757 25.33 -3.34 21.36
CA THR A 757 24.83 -2.00 21.69
C THR A 757 23.65 -1.98 22.69
N LYS A 758 22.97 -3.13 22.86
CA LYS A 758 21.76 -3.26 23.68
C LYS A 758 21.84 -4.40 24.69
N VAL A 759 21.03 -4.31 25.74
CA VAL A 759 20.70 -5.42 26.65
C VAL A 759 19.35 -6.01 26.26
N PHE A 760 19.28 -7.33 26.20
CA PHE A 760 18.12 -8.11 25.80
C PHE A 760 17.55 -8.83 27.02
N PHE A 761 16.24 -8.78 27.21
CA PHE A 761 15.53 -9.36 28.36
C PHE A 761 14.41 -10.28 27.90
N ARG A 762 14.24 -11.39 28.63
CA ARG A 762 13.03 -12.21 28.51
C ARG A 762 11.79 -11.44 28.97
N ALA A 763 10.63 -11.89 28.50
CA ALA A 763 9.35 -11.32 28.90
C ALA A 763 9.19 -11.24 30.44
N GLY A 764 8.66 -10.13 30.93
CA GLY A 764 8.41 -9.88 32.36
C GLY A 764 9.62 -9.39 33.18
N MET A 765 10.86 -9.62 32.74
CA MET A 765 12.04 -9.25 33.54
C MET A 765 12.21 -7.73 33.68
N ILE A 766 11.96 -6.97 32.61
CA ILE A 766 12.02 -5.51 32.65
C ILE A 766 10.96 -4.91 33.60
N GLY A 767 9.79 -5.55 33.69
CA GLY A 767 8.73 -5.17 34.63
C GLY A 767 9.20 -5.32 36.08
N LYS A 768 9.91 -6.41 36.40
CA LYS A 768 10.51 -6.62 37.72
C LYS A 768 11.56 -5.55 38.05
N LEU A 769 12.43 -5.22 37.10
CA LEU A 769 13.42 -4.14 37.25
C LEU A 769 12.77 -2.78 37.51
N GLU A 770 11.71 -2.44 36.76
CA GLU A 770 10.97 -1.20 36.97
C GLU A 770 10.20 -1.20 38.30
N GLU A 771 9.66 -2.31 38.76
CA GLU A 771 9.01 -2.38 40.08
C GLU A 771 10.01 -2.12 41.22
N MET A 772 11.21 -2.71 41.14
CA MET A 772 12.29 -2.43 42.08
C MET A 772 12.66 -0.94 42.07
N ARG A 773 12.68 -0.34 40.89
CA ARG A 773 13.01 1.08 40.68
C ARG A 773 11.92 1.99 41.25
N ASP A 774 10.67 1.68 41.00
CA ASP A 774 9.52 2.43 41.48
C ASP A 774 9.40 2.40 43.00
N ASN A 775 9.72 1.27 43.65
CA ASN A 775 9.74 1.20 45.10
C ASN A 775 10.78 2.16 45.70
N LYS A 776 11.94 2.32 45.05
CA LYS A 776 12.95 3.32 45.41
C LYS A 776 12.48 4.74 45.11
N LEU A 777 11.97 4.99 43.90
CA LEU A 777 11.46 6.30 43.49
C LEU A 777 10.30 6.78 44.36
N SER A 778 9.34 5.91 44.68
CA SER A 778 8.20 6.20 45.55
C SER A 778 8.66 6.69 46.93
N SER A 779 9.69 6.06 47.48
CA SER A 779 10.28 6.48 48.75
C SER A 779 10.86 7.91 48.68
N ILE A 780 11.51 8.26 47.56
CA ILE A 780 12.09 9.60 47.33
C ILE A 780 10.97 10.63 47.03
N PHE A 781 10.02 10.29 46.17
CA PHE A 781 8.92 11.18 45.80
C PHE A 781 8.04 11.55 46.99
N LYS A 782 7.82 10.63 47.95
CA LYS A 782 7.12 10.95 49.20
C LYS A 782 7.81 12.10 49.96
N LEU A 783 9.14 12.15 49.97
CA LEU A 783 9.90 13.24 50.60
C LEU A 783 9.77 14.57 49.83
N ILE A 784 9.84 14.52 48.50
CA ILE A 784 9.67 15.71 47.65
C ILE A 784 8.25 16.26 47.77
N GLN A 785 7.23 15.39 47.66
CA GLN A 785 5.82 15.76 47.81
C GLN A 785 5.55 16.37 49.19
N ALA A 786 6.13 15.83 50.26
CA ALA A 786 6.01 16.41 51.60
C ALA A 786 6.60 17.83 51.66
N ARG A 787 7.78 18.07 51.06
CA ARG A 787 8.37 19.41 50.98
C ARG A 787 7.53 20.39 50.15
N MET A 788 7.04 19.95 48.98
CA MET A 788 6.20 20.76 48.11
C MET A 788 4.88 21.13 48.78
N ARG A 789 4.19 20.16 49.39
CA ARG A 789 2.95 20.41 50.16
C ARG A 789 3.21 21.34 51.34
N GLY A 790 4.33 21.17 52.04
CA GLY A 790 4.76 22.07 53.10
C GLY A 790 5.01 23.50 52.60
N MET A 791 5.69 23.67 51.46
CA MET A 791 5.93 24.98 50.85
C MET A 791 4.63 25.65 50.40
N LEU A 792 3.74 24.91 49.73
CA LEU A 792 2.43 25.40 49.29
C LEU A 792 1.59 25.84 50.48
N MET A 793 1.51 25.03 51.54
CA MET A 793 0.74 25.38 52.73
C MET A 793 1.33 26.55 53.51
N ARG A 794 2.66 26.73 53.52
CA ARG A 794 3.26 27.94 54.11
C ARG A 794 2.89 29.20 53.32
N ARG A 795 2.90 29.16 51.98
CA ARG A 795 2.45 30.28 51.14
C ARG A 795 0.97 30.57 51.36
N GLU A 796 0.14 29.54 51.39
CA GLU A 796 -1.30 29.72 51.60
C GLU A 796 -1.62 30.21 53.03
N TYR A 797 -0.90 29.70 54.03
CA TYR A 797 -1.00 30.18 55.41
C TYR A 797 -0.58 31.65 55.55
N GLN A 798 0.48 32.07 54.85
CA GLN A 798 0.89 33.47 54.81
C GLN A 798 -0.21 34.35 54.20
N LYS A 799 -0.85 33.93 53.09
CA LYS A 799 -2.02 34.62 52.55
C LYS A 799 -3.19 34.67 53.54
N MET A 800 -3.42 33.61 54.32
CA MET A 800 -4.46 33.63 55.36
C MET A 800 -4.14 34.63 56.48
N ILE A 801 -2.87 34.75 56.88
CA ILE A 801 -2.42 35.78 57.85
C ILE A 801 -2.64 37.18 57.28
N GLU A 802 -2.19 37.41 56.04
CA GLU A 802 -2.36 38.69 55.35
C GLU A 802 -3.83 39.05 55.21
N ARG A 803 -4.70 38.10 54.79
CA ARG A 803 -6.16 38.29 54.76
C ARG A 803 -6.70 38.67 56.13
N ARG A 804 -6.26 38.01 57.21
CA ARG A 804 -6.70 38.34 58.58
C ARG A 804 -6.28 39.75 59.00
N GLN A 805 -5.05 40.15 58.71
CA GLN A 805 -4.56 41.51 58.99
C GLN A 805 -5.30 42.55 58.15
N ALA A 806 -5.47 42.31 56.85
CA ALA A 806 -6.24 43.15 55.95
C ALA A 806 -7.69 43.30 56.43
N CYS A 807 -8.37 42.22 56.84
CA CYS A 807 -9.71 42.30 57.42
C CYS A 807 -9.77 43.21 58.65
N ARG A 808 -8.77 43.15 59.56
CA ARG A 808 -8.71 44.05 60.73
C ARG A 808 -8.51 45.50 60.33
N ILE A 809 -7.61 45.76 59.38
CA ILE A 809 -7.36 47.11 58.86
C ILE A 809 -8.62 47.66 58.18
N ILE A 810 -9.28 46.86 57.32
CA ILE A 810 -10.54 47.21 56.66
C ILE A 810 -11.61 47.52 57.70
N GLN A 811 -11.81 46.66 58.71
CA GLN A 811 -12.79 46.91 59.77
C GLN A 811 -12.49 48.20 60.55
N SER A 812 -11.22 48.46 60.86
CA SER A 812 -10.79 49.69 61.54
C SER A 812 -11.02 50.92 60.67
N ASN A 813 -10.63 50.86 59.40
CA ASN A 813 -10.81 51.94 58.43
C ASN A 813 -12.29 52.23 58.15
N LEU A 814 -13.14 51.20 58.07
CA LEU A 814 -14.58 51.37 57.93
C LEU A 814 -15.16 52.09 59.15
N ARG A 815 -14.79 51.70 60.38
CA ARG A 815 -15.23 52.41 61.60
C ARG A 815 -14.74 53.86 61.62
N ALA A 816 -13.48 54.10 61.27
CA ALA A 816 -12.92 55.45 61.17
C ALA A 816 -13.61 56.28 60.09
N PHE A 817 -13.90 55.68 58.92
CA PHE A 817 -14.63 56.31 57.84
C PHE A 817 -16.05 56.69 58.26
N PHE A 818 -16.81 55.80 58.90
CA PHE A 818 -18.14 56.13 59.42
C PHE A 818 -18.10 57.24 60.48
N GLY A 819 -17.04 57.29 61.30
CA GLY A 819 -16.82 58.39 62.26
C GLY A 819 -16.41 59.73 61.61
N MET A 820 -15.59 59.69 60.55
CA MET A 820 -15.05 60.88 59.89
C MET A 820 -15.89 61.37 58.70
N ALA A 821 -16.77 60.55 58.13
CA ALA A 821 -17.59 60.89 56.97
C ALA A 821 -18.53 62.08 57.25
N ASN A 822 -18.93 62.27 58.51
CA ASN A 822 -19.75 63.39 58.94
C ASN A 822 -18.94 64.63 59.37
N CYS A 823 -17.60 64.53 59.45
CA CYS A 823 -16.73 65.64 59.83
C CYS A 823 -16.64 66.70 58.72
N GLU A 824 -16.91 67.97 59.06
CA GLU A 824 -16.90 69.08 58.09
C GLU A 824 -15.51 69.33 57.48
N TRP A 825 -14.44 69.19 58.26
CA TRP A 825 -13.06 69.28 57.78
C TRP A 825 -12.72 68.22 56.74
N MET A 826 -13.24 66.99 56.90
CA MET A 826 -12.99 65.91 55.94
C MET A 826 -13.76 66.10 54.63
N LYS A 827 -14.99 66.63 54.70
CA LYS A 827 -15.76 67.06 53.52
C LYS A 827 -15.06 68.18 52.75
N LEU A 828 -14.45 69.13 53.45
CA LEU A 828 -13.63 70.19 52.83
C LEU A 828 -12.38 69.58 52.16
N MET A 829 -11.68 68.68 52.83
CA MET A 829 -10.52 67.98 52.30
C MET A 829 -10.84 67.20 51.01
N PHE A 830 -11.97 66.48 50.96
CA PHE A 830 -12.42 65.78 49.75
C PHE A 830 -12.76 66.72 48.59
N LYS A 831 -13.20 67.97 48.86
CA LYS A 831 -13.41 69.00 47.82
C LYS A 831 -12.11 69.63 47.34
N ILE A 832 -11.11 69.77 48.21
CA ILE A 832 -9.81 70.42 47.89
C ILE A 832 -8.82 69.43 47.28
N LYS A 833 -8.76 68.19 47.75
CA LYS A 833 -7.77 67.18 47.33
C LYS A 833 -7.72 66.96 45.80
N PRO A 834 -8.84 66.86 45.06
CA PRO A 834 -8.81 66.71 43.59
C PRO A 834 -8.28 67.95 42.84
N LEU A 835 -8.24 69.11 43.50
CA LEU A 835 -7.68 70.36 42.95
C LEU A 835 -6.15 70.42 43.13
N LEU A 836 -5.58 69.56 43.99
CA LEU A 836 -4.15 69.42 44.25
C LEU A 836 -3.52 68.33 43.35
N LYS A 837 -3.65 68.48 42.02
CA LYS A 837 -3.27 67.46 41.02
C LYS A 837 -1.76 67.16 40.91
N THR A 838 -0.89 68.00 41.45
CA THR A 838 0.55 67.98 41.11
C THR A 838 1.35 66.82 41.68
N ALA A 839 0.98 66.27 42.84
CA ALA A 839 1.77 65.21 43.49
C ALA A 839 1.37 63.79 43.04
N GLU A 840 0.08 63.53 42.80
CA GLU A 840 -0.40 62.23 42.31
C GLU A 840 0.02 62.02 40.84
N SER A 841 -0.10 63.04 39.99
CA SER A 841 0.34 62.96 38.59
C SER A 841 1.85 62.79 38.43
N ALA A 842 2.67 63.27 39.37
CA ALA A 842 4.13 63.06 39.33
C ALA A 842 4.53 61.61 39.61
N LYS A 843 3.86 60.95 40.57
CA LYS A 843 4.08 59.51 40.85
C LYS A 843 3.57 58.63 39.72
N GLU A 844 2.41 58.96 39.15
CA GLU A 844 1.88 58.27 37.98
C GLU A 844 2.83 58.41 36.78
N LEU A 845 3.44 59.59 36.59
CA LEU A 845 4.42 59.80 35.52
C LEU A 845 5.69 58.94 35.74
N GLU A 846 6.19 58.86 36.97
CA GLU A 846 7.37 58.04 37.32
C GLU A 846 7.10 56.53 37.14
N GLU A 847 5.93 56.04 37.58
CA GLU A 847 5.51 54.66 37.35
C GLU A 847 5.32 54.37 35.84
N MET A 848 4.69 55.29 35.10
CA MET A 848 4.54 55.16 33.65
C MET A 848 5.89 55.18 32.91
N GLU A 849 6.85 56.01 33.33
CA GLU A 849 8.19 56.04 32.73
C GLU A 849 8.92 54.70 32.93
N LYS A 850 8.78 54.10 34.12
CA LYS A 850 9.37 52.79 34.41
C LYS A 850 8.70 51.67 33.60
N GLU A 851 7.37 51.62 33.56
CA GLU A 851 6.63 50.64 32.76
C GLU A 851 6.93 50.81 31.26
N PHE A 852 7.03 52.04 30.78
CA PHE A 852 7.41 52.34 29.41
C PHE A 852 8.82 51.83 29.08
N ALA A 853 9.78 52.05 29.97
CA ALA A 853 11.15 51.57 29.78
C ALA A 853 11.23 50.03 29.75
N GLU A 854 10.58 49.33 30.68
CA GLU A 854 10.53 47.86 30.71
C GLU A 854 9.83 47.28 29.47
N THR A 855 8.70 47.87 29.09
CA THR A 855 7.94 47.45 27.89
C THR A 855 8.74 47.68 26.62
N LYS A 856 9.47 48.80 26.52
CA LYS A 856 10.32 49.10 25.36
C LYS A 856 11.43 48.07 25.19
N VAL A 857 12.13 47.70 26.27
CA VAL A 857 13.19 46.68 26.24
C VAL A 857 12.64 45.30 25.87
N ASN A 858 11.49 44.92 26.43
CA ASN A 858 10.86 43.65 26.09
C ASN A 858 10.38 43.61 24.63
N LEU A 859 9.80 44.71 24.14
CA LEU A 859 9.39 44.83 22.74
C LEU A 859 10.59 44.69 21.79
N GLU A 860 11.73 45.31 22.10
CA GLU A 860 12.93 45.20 21.28
C GLU A 860 13.49 43.76 21.25
N LYS A 861 13.51 43.07 22.40
CA LYS A 861 13.92 41.66 22.48
C LYS A 861 12.99 40.74 21.69
N GLU A 862 11.68 40.87 21.88
CA GLU A 862 10.69 40.02 21.22
C GLU A 862 10.62 40.28 19.71
N THR A 863 10.76 41.54 19.28
CA THR A 863 10.80 41.88 17.84
C THR A 863 12.03 41.32 17.15
N LYS A 864 13.21 41.38 17.79
CA LYS A 864 14.42 40.74 17.25
C LYS A 864 14.26 39.22 17.18
N ARG A 865 13.77 38.59 18.26
CA ARG A 865 13.53 37.14 18.31
C ARG A 865 12.53 36.69 17.25
N ARG A 866 11.46 37.45 17.04
CA ARG A 866 10.46 37.17 16.01
C ARG A 866 11.04 37.22 14.60
N LYS A 867 11.88 38.21 14.29
CA LYS A 867 12.56 38.28 12.98
C LYS A 867 13.45 37.07 12.73
N GLU A 868 14.26 36.67 13.71
CA GLU A 868 15.10 35.47 13.61
C GLU A 868 14.26 34.20 13.35
N LEU A 869 13.11 34.06 14.03
CA LEU A 869 12.19 32.93 13.82
C LEU A 869 11.50 32.98 12.45
N GLU A 870 11.11 34.17 11.97
CA GLU A 870 10.50 34.36 10.64
C GLU A 870 11.50 34.00 9.53
N GLU A 871 12.77 34.39 9.64
CA GLU A 871 13.83 34.02 8.70
C GLU A 871 14.05 32.49 8.64
N MET A 872 14.12 31.82 9.79
CA MET A 872 14.21 30.35 9.84
C MET A 872 12.96 29.68 9.25
N GLN A 873 11.76 30.22 9.49
CA GLN A 873 10.53 29.69 8.91
C GLN A 873 10.53 29.79 7.38
N VAL A 874 11.03 30.91 6.83
CA VAL A 874 11.18 31.06 5.37
C VAL A 874 12.14 30.02 4.80
N SER A 875 13.27 29.76 5.48
CA SER A 875 14.21 28.69 5.09
C SER A 875 13.52 27.33 4.99
N PHE A 876 12.75 26.94 6.00
CA PHE A 876 12.03 25.66 5.99
C PHE A 876 10.93 25.59 4.93
N ILE A 877 10.25 26.70 4.65
CA ILE A 877 9.27 26.76 3.56
C ILE A 877 9.98 26.58 2.20
N GLN A 878 11.17 27.16 2.02
CA GLN A 878 11.95 27.00 0.80
C GLN A 878 12.39 25.54 0.63
N GLU A 879 12.97 24.90 1.66
CA GLU A 879 13.35 23.49 1.62
C GLU A 879 12.17 22.58 1.27
N LYS A 880 11.00 22.84 1.86
CA LYS A 880 9.77 22.12 1.52
C LYS A 880 9.41 22.29 0.04
N ASN A 881 9.47 23.51 -0.48
CA ASN A 881 9.16 23.77 -1.88
C ASN A 881 10.15 23.09 -2.83
N ASP A 882 11.44 23.11 -2.49
CA ASP A 882 12.49 22.43 -3.26
C ASP A 882 12.26 20.91 -3.29
N LEU A 883 11.91 20.30 -2.14
CA LEU A 883 11.54 18.88 -2.07
C LEU A 883 10.28 18.55 -2.89
N VAL A 884 9.27 19.42 -2.87
CA VAL A 884 8.06 19.24 -3.69
C VAL A 884 8.39 19.33 -5.18
N MET A 885 9.29 20.24 -5.59
CA MET A 885 9.75 20.34 -6.98
C MET A 885 10.56 19.10 -7.38
N GLN A 886 11.42 18.59 -6.51
CA GLN A 886 12.16 17.34 -6.76
C GLN A 886 11.22 16.13 -6.87
N LEU A 887 10.23 16.03 -5.99
CA LEU A 887 9.23 14.96 -6.03
C LEU A 887 8.45 15.00 -7.35
N GLN A 888 8.02 16.19 -7.79
CA GLN A 888 7.35 16.34 -9.08
C GLN A 888 8.26 15.95 -10.25
N ALA A 889 9.54 16.35 -10.22
CA ALA A 889 10.49 15.96 -11.26
C ALA A 889 10.74 14.44 -11.30
N GLN A 890 10.82 13.79 -10.13
CA GLN A 890 10.91 12.32 -10.06
C GLN A 890 9.62 11.64 -10.54
N GLN A 891 8.46 12.18 -10.21
CA GLN A 891 7.18 11.67 -10.72
C GLN A 891 7.12 11.79 -12.24
N ASP A 892 7.50 12.93 -12.80
CA ASP A 892 7.56 13.13 -14.26
C ASP A 892 8.55 12.14 -14.92
N GLN A 893 9.69 11.83 -14.25
CA GLN A 893 10.65 10.84 -14.73
C GLN A 893 10.10 9.40 -14.66
N ILE A 894 9.30 9.07 -13.64
CA ILE A 894 8.62 7.79 -13.52
C ILE A 894 7.57 7.67 -14.63
N ASP A 895 6.75 8.71 -14.84
CA ASP A 895 5.73 8.76 -15.89
C ASP A 895 6.39 8.56 -17.28
N ASP A 896 7.51 9.24 -17.56
CA ASP A 896 8.30 9.05 -18.80
C ASP A 896 8.85 7.61 -18.92
N GLY A 897 9.19 6.97 -17.79
CA GLY A 897 9.64 5.58 -17.72
C GLY A 897 8.51 4.59 -17.99
N GLU A 898 7.33 4.83 -17.44
CA GLU A 898 6.11 4.06 -17.69
C GLU A 898 5.71 4.14 -19.16
N ASP A 899 5.72 5.34 -19.76
CA ASP A 899 5.43 5.53 -21.19
C ASP A 899 6.39 4.72 -22.08
N ARG A 900 7.68 4.68 -21.75
CA ARG A 900 8.67 3.85 -22.46
C ARG A 900 8.40 2.36 -22.27
N CYS A 901 8.02 1.95 -21.07
CA CYS A 901 7.66 0.56 -20.78
C CYS A 901 6.43 0.13 -21.60
N ASP A 902 5.39 0.95 -21.62
CA ASP A 902 4.16 0.72 -22.39
C ASP A 902 4.43 0.65 -23.90
N GLN A 903 5.31 1.50 -24.42
CA GLN A 903 5.76 1.43 -25.81
C GLN A 903 6.48 0.11 -26.09
N LEU A 904 7.41 -0.30 -25.22
CA LEU A 904 8.11 -1.58 -25.34
C LEU A 904 7.15 -2.77 -25.29
N ILE A 905 6.13 -2.75 -24.42
CA ILE A 905 5.11 -3.80 -24.33
C ILE A 905 4.33 -3.87 -25.65
N LYS A 906 3.89 -2.74 -26.21
CA LYS A 906 3.20 -2.71 -27.52
C LYS A 906 4.09 -3.26 -28.63
N THR A 907 5.36 -2.85 -28.69
CA THR A 907 6.32 -3.37 -29.68
C THR A 907 6.56 -4.86 -29.49
N LYS A 908 6.68 -5.35 -28.25
CA LYS A 908 6.80 -6.78 -27.95
C LYS A 908 5.58 -7.55 -28.49
N VAL A 909 4.37 -7.04 -28.29
CA VAL A 909 3.15 -7.68 -28.82
C VAL A 909 3.17 -7.78 -30.34
N GLU A 910 3.59 -6.71 -31.03
CA GLU A 910 3.72 -6.74 -32.49
C GLU A 910 4.80 -7.73 -32.96
N LEU A 911 5.93 -7.79 -32.25
CA LEU A 911 7.01 -8.73 -32.54
C LEU A 911 6.61 -10.18 -32.28
N ASP A 912 5.94 -10.48 -31.17
CA ASP A 912 5.43 -11.82 -30.86
C ASP A 912 4.40 -12.27 -31.92
N GLY A 913 3.56 -11.35 -32.41
CA GLY A 913 2.65 -11.59 -33.53
C GLY A 913 3.40 -11.94 -34.82
N LYS A 914 4.43 -11.17 -35.17
CA LYS A 914 5.28 -11.44 -36.34
C LYS A 914 6.03 -12.76 -36.21
N ILE A 915 6.54 -13.10 -35.02
CA ILE A 915 7.22 -14.37 -34.78
C ILE A 915 6.26 -15.53 -35.00
N LYS A 916 5.02 -15.46 -34.49
CA LYS A 916 4.01 -16.52 -34.74
C LYS A 916 3.70 -16.68 -36.22
N GLU A 917 3.40 -15.58 -36.92
CA GLU A 917 3.10 -15.63 -38.36
C GLU A 917 4.28 -16.19 -39.18
N LEU A 918 5.51 -15.79 -38.85
CA LEU A 918 6.71 -16.30 -39.51
C LEU A 918 6.98 -17.78 -39.17
N THR A 919 6.65 -18.23 -37.96
CA THR A 919 6.82 -19.63 -37.56
C THR A 919 5.80 -20.51 -38.28
N GLU A 920 4.53 -20.10 -38.33
CA GLU A 920 3.48 -20.81 -39.08
C GLU A 920 3.83 -20.87 -40.57
N ARG A 921 4.29 -19.76 -41.17
CA ARG A 921 4.78 -19.77 -42.56
C ARG A 921 5.98 -20.69 -42.76
N LEU A 922 6.91 -20.74 -41.81
CA LEU A 922 8.08 -21.60 -41.90
C LEU A 922 7.66 -23.08 -41.85
N GLU A 923 6.73 -23.44 -40.95
CA GLU A 923 6.18 -24.79 -40.85
C GLU A 923 5.47 -25.20 -42.15
N ASP A 924 4.66 -24.31 -42.73
CA ASP A 924 4.00 -24.53 -44.03
C ASP A 924 5.02 -24.77 -45.16
N GLU A 925 6.08 -23.94 -45.23
CA GLU A 925 7.15 -24.08 -46.23
C GLU A 925 8.00 -25.33 -45.99
N GLU A 926 8.23 -25.74 -44.74
CA GLU A 926 8.91 -26.99 -44.40
C GLU A 926 8.07 -28.20 -44.82
N GLU A 927 6.76 -28.19 -44.60
CA GLU A 927 5.85 -29.23 -45.08
C GLU A 927 5.86 -29.30 -46.62
N LEU A 928 5.78 -28.14 -47.28
CA LEU A 928 5.80 -28.04 -48.73
C LEU A 928 7.14 -28.49 -49.33
N ASN A 929 8.27 -28.17 -48.67
CA ASN A 929 9.58 -28.68 -49.04
C ASN A 929 9.69 -30.19 -48.85
N ASN A 930 9.14 -30.74 -47.77
CA ASN A 930 9.09 -32.19 -47.56
C ASN A 930 8.25 -32.90 -48.64
N GLU A 931 7.12 -32.32 -49.05
CA GLU A 931 6.35 -32.80 -50.19
C GLU A 931 7.13 -32.74 -51.51
N LEU A 932 7.85 -31.64 -51.76
CA LEU A 932 8.68 -31.47 -52.95
C LEU A 932 9.85 -32.45 -52.97
N VAL A 933 10.51 -32.69 -51.84
CA VAL A 933 11.57 -33.70 -51.71
C VAL A 933 11.03 -35.10 -51.97
N SER A 934 9.83 -35.41 -51.45
CA SER A 934 9.15 -36.69 -51.72
C SER A 934 8.81 -36.86 -53.20
N LYS A 935 8.27 -35.83 -53.86
CA LYS A 935 8.01 -35.82 -55.31
C LYS A 935 9.29 -35.91 -56.12
N LYS A 936 10.33 -35.18 -55.73
CA LYS A 936 11.65 -35.20 -56.35
C LYS A 936 12.24 -36.61 -56.30
N ARG A 937 12.17 -37.28 -55.16
CA ARG A 937 12.66 -38.65 -55.01
C ARG A 937 11.92 -39.63 -55.94
N LYS A 938 10.59 -39.51 -56.04
CA LYS A 938 9.81 -40.30 -57.02
C LYS A 938 10.23 -40.05 -58.46
N LEU A 939 10.42 -38.78 -58.83
CA LEU A 939 10.89 -38.42 -60.18
C LEU A 939 12.33 -38.88 -60.43
N GLU A 940 13.21 -38.82 -59.43
CA GLU A 940 14.58 -39.36 -59.51
C GLU A 940 14.56 -40.88 -59.68
N ASP A 941 13.71 -41.59 -58.94
CA ASP A 941 13.51 -43.04 -59.06
C ASP A 941 12.99 -43.38 -60.47
N GLU A 942 11.94 -42.70 -60.96
CA GLU A 942 11.40 -42.87 -62.34
C GLU A 942 12.45 -42.57 -63.41
N CYS A 943 13.22 -41.49 -63.27
CA CYS A 943 14.32 -41.19 -64.19
C CYS A 943 15.42 -42.26 -64.16
N SER A 944 15.69 -42.86 -63.00
CA SER A 944 16.68 -43.92 -62.87
C SER A 944 16.22 -45.23 -63.52
N GLU A 945 14.93 -45.56 -63.39
CA GLU A 945 14.32 -46.71 -64.07
C GLU A 945 14.35 -46.51 -65.58
N LEU A 946 13.93 -45.34 -66.07
CA LEU A 946 13.98 -45.03 -67.51
C LEU A 946 15.41 -45.07 -68.06
N LYS A 947 16.41 -44.59 -67.31
CA LYS A 947 17.83 -44.71 -67.71
C LYS A 947 18.27 -46.16 -67.81
N LYS A 948 17.89 -46.99 -66.84
CA LYS A 948 18.20 -48.42 -66.85
C LYS A 948 17.52 -49.13 -68.03
N ASP A 949 16.27 -48.81 -68.31
CA ASP A 949 15.56 -49.35 -69.47
C ASP A 949 16.23 -48.94 -70.79
N ILE A 950 16.72 -47.70 -70.89
CA ILE A 950 17.51 -47.24 -72.05
C ILE A 950 18.82 -48.02 -72.15
N ASP A 951 19.57 -48.20 -71.07
CA ASP A 951 20.82 -48.97 -71.07
C ASP A 951 20.57 -50.43 -71.46
N ASP A 952 19.51 -51.06 -70.94
CA ASP A 952 19.12 -52.43 -71.30
C ASP A 952 18.70 -52.53 -72.78
N LEU A 953 18.00 -51.50 -73.31
CA LEU A 953 17.66 -51.37 -74.72
C LEU A 953 18.90 -51.18 -75.61
N GLU A 954 19.91 -50.41 -75.17
CA GLU A 954 21.18 -50.25 -75.88
C GLU A 954 22.00 -51.55 -75.90
N ILE A 955 22.02 -52.30 -74.79
CA ILE A 955 22.68 -53.62 -74.73
C ILE A 955 21.98 -54.61 -75.67
N THR A 956 20.65 -54.61 -75.71
CA THR A 956 19.90 -55.44 -76.65
C THR A 956 20.12 -55.02 -78.10
N LEU A 957 20.17 -53.72 -78.38
CA LEU A 957 20.51 -53.19 -79.70
C LEU A 957 21.90 -53.66 -80.13
N ALA A 958 22.91 -53.52 -79.27
CA ALA A 958 24.28 -53.97 -79.54
C ALA A 958 24.35 -55.49 -79.78
N LYS A 959 23.54 -56.28 -79.07
CA LYS A 959 23.43 -57.73 -79.29
C LYS A 959 22.81 -58.06 -80.65
N VAL A 960 21.72 -57.39 -81.01
CA VAL A 960 21.07 -57.53 -82.33
C VAL A 960 22.01 -57.08 -83.46
N GLU A 961 22.77 -56.01 -83.27
CA GLU A 961 23.78 -55.56 -84.23
C GLU A 961 24.91 -56.60 -84.40
N LYS A 962 25.34 -57.24 -83.31
CA LYS A 962 26.35 -58.31 -83.37
C LYS A 962 25.84 -59.57 -84.06
N GLU A 963 24.58 -59.93 -83.83
CA GLU A 963 23.88 -61.02 -84.55
C GLU A 963 23.72 -60.70 -86.04
N LYS A 964 23.36 -59.45 -86.36
CA LYS A 964 23.32 -58.93 -87.75
C LYS A 964 24.70 -59.00 -88.41
N HIS A 965 25.76 -58.62 -87.72
CA HIS A 965 27.10 -58.67 -88.31
C HIS A 965 27.60 -60.11 -88.52
N ALA A 966 27.19 -61.05 -87.66
CA ALA A 966 27.46 -62.47 -87.84
C ALA A 966 26.68 -63.08 -89.03
N THR A 967 25.45 -62.62 -89.31
CA THR A 967 24.69 -63.04 -90.49
C THR A 967 25.23 -62.39 -91.77
N GLU A 968 25.65 -61.12 -91.73
CA GLU A 968 26.30 -60.44 -92.85
C GLU A 968 27.63 -61.11 -93.25
N ASN A 969 28.45 -61.55 -92.29
CA ASN A 969 29.69 -62.27 -92.59
C ASN A 969 29.45 -63.68 -93.16
N LYS A 970 28.36 -64.37 -92.75
CA LYS A 970 27.92 -65.61 -93.41
C LYS A 970 27.44 -65.35 -94.85
N LEU A 971 26.76 -64.23 -95.08
CA LEU A 971 26.28 -63.82 -96.39
C LEU A 971 27.44 -63.47 -97.34
N LYS A 972 28.51 -62.85 -96.81
CA LYS A 972 29.69 -62.44 -97.58
C LYS A 972 30.55 -63.63 -98.03
N ASN A 973 30.73 -64.63 -97.18
CA ASN A 973 31.44 -65.87 -97.55
C ASN A 973 30.64 -66.70 -98.57
N LEU A 974 29.31 -66.70 -98.51
CA LEU A 974 28.45 -67.35 -99.52
C LEU A 974 28.42 -66.58 -100.85
N GLN A 975 28.66 -65.26 -100.85
CA GLN A 975 28.75 -64.44 -102.06
C GLN A 975 30.07 -64.62 -102.83
N GLU A 976 31.18 -64.94 -102.16
CA GLU A 976 32.47 -65.21 -102.82
C GLU A 976 32.55 -66.61 -103.48
N GLU A 977 31.81 -67.60 -102.97
CA GLU A 977 31.65 -68.92 -103.62
C GLU A 977 30.67 -68.89 -104.82
N LEU A 978 29.70 -67.97 -104.83
CA LEU A 978 28.72 -67.79 -105.92
C LEU A 978 29.35 -67.14 -107.17
N ALA A 979 30.26 -66.18 -106.98
CA ALA A 979 30.93 -65.47 -108.07
C ALA A 979 31.84 -66.37 -108.94
N THR A 980 32.32 -67.50 -108.42
CA THR A 980 33.11 -68.49 -109.17
C THR A 980 32.27 -69.52 -109.92
N GLN A 981 30.97 -69.67 -109.60
CA GLN A 981 30.04 -70.53 -110.33
C GLN A 981 29.24 -69.77 -111.41
N ASP A 982 29.04 -68.46 -111.28
CA ASP A 982 28.31 -67.62 -112.25
C ASP A 982 29.03 -67.46 -113.60
N GLU A 983 30.36 -67.62 -113.66
CA GLU A 983 31.12 -67.60 -114.93
C GLU A 983 30.90 -68.87 -115.80
N GLN A 984 30.39 -69.96 -115.22
CA GLN A 984 30.04 -71.20 -115.94
C GLN A 984 28.55 -71.28 -116.32
N ILE A 985 27.65 -70.55 -115.62
CA ILE A 985 26.20 -70.58 -115.85
C ILE A 985 25.75 -69.67 -117.02
N ALA A 986 26.55 -68.66 -117.38
CA ALA A 986 26.30 -67.79 -118.54
C ALA A 986 26.25 -68.52 -119.89
N LYS A 987 26.68 -69.79 -119.96
CA LYS A 987 26.61 -70.62 -121.17
C LYS A 987 25.32 -71.45 -121.34
N LEU A 988 24.45 -71.58 -120.34
CA LEU A 988 23.38 -72.61 -120.36
C LEU A 988 21.92 -72.16 -120.19
N GLN A 989 21.57 -70.91 -119.88
CA GLN A 989 20.15 -70.47 -119.81
C GLN A 989 19.72 -69.51 -120.92
N LYS A 990 20.37 -69.66 -122.07
CA LYS A 990 19.89 -69.29 -123.40
C LYS A 990 18.67 -70.13 -123.84
N GLU A 991 17.97 -70.80 -122.93
CA GLU A 991 17.15 -71.97 -123.26
C GLU A 991 15.70 -71.97 -122.76
N LYS A 992 15.16 -70.95 -122.07
CA LYS A 992 13.76 -71.12 -121.60
C LYS A 992 12.95 -69.86 -121.30
N LYS A 993 12.74 -68.91 -122.20
CA LYS A 993 11.75 -69.04 -123.28
C LYS A 993 10.43 -69.79 -122.96
N ALA A 994 10.08 -70.01 -121.70
CA ALA A 994 8.88 -70.74 -121.28
C ALA A 994 8.12 -70.10 -120.11
N LEU A 995 8.35 -68.83 -119.79
CA LEU A 995 7.38 -68.05 -119.01
C LEU A 995 6.91 -66.79 -119.74
N GLN A 996 6.80 -66.99 -121.06
CA GLN A 996 5.94 -66.27 -121.99
C GLN A 996 4.42 -66.53 -121.72
N GLU A 997 4.05 -67.07 -120.55
CA GLU A 997 2.67 -67.50 -120.24
C GLU A 997 2.01 -66.76 -119.05
N ALA A 998 2.68 -65.85 -118.34
CA ALA A 998 2.01 -64.99 -117.35
C ALA A 998 1.49 -63.67 -117.95
N HIS A 999 1.39 -63.61 -119.28
CA HIS A 999 0.72 -62.54 -120.05
C HIS A 999 -0.82 -62.58 -119.89
N GLN A 1000 -1.37 -63.54 -119.12
CA GLN A 1000 -2.81 -63.73 -118.93
C GLN A 1000 -3.36 -63.17 -117.60
N GLN A 1001 -2.52 -62.87 -116.60
CA GLN A 1001 -3.00 -62.33 -115.31
C GLN A 1001 -3.27 -60.81 -115.39
N THR A 1002 -2.61 -60.10 -116.32
CA THR A 1002 -2.78 -58.66 -116.57
C THR A 1002 -4.13 -58.30 -117.21
N LEU A 1003 -4.95 -59.28 -117.57
CA LEU A 1003 -6.31 -59.09 -118.08
C LEU A 1003 -7.40 -59.29 -117.01
N ASP A 1004 -7.09 -59.94 -115.88
CA ASP A 1004 -8.04 -60.18 -114.78
C ASP A 1004 -8.00 -59.08 -113.69
N ASP A 1005 -6.88 -58.37 -113.51
CA ASP A 1005 -6.79 -57.28 -112.53
C ASP A 1005 -7.56 -56.01 -112.95
N LEU A 1006 -7.88 -55.86 -114.24
CA LEU A 1006 -8.68 -54.76 -114.77
C LEU A 1006 -10.15 -54.83 -114.29
N GLN A 1007 -10.64 -56.03 -113.94
CA GLN A 1007 -11.97 -56.24 -113.38
C GLN A 1007 -12.03 -55.92 -111.87
N SER A 1008 -10.89 -55.96 -111.14
CA SER A 1008 -10.84 -55.63 -109.70
C SER A 1008 -10.79 -54.12 -109.41
N GLU A 1009 -10.38 -53.32 -110.40
CA GLU A 1009 -10.38 -51.86 -110.28
C GLU A 1009 -11.77 -51.24 -110.47
N GLU A 1010 -12.71 -51.92 -111.15
CA GLU A 1010 -14.08 -51.43 -111.30
C GLU A 1010 -14.92 -51.57 -110.01
N ASP A 1011 -14.65 -52.58 -109.17
CA ASP A 1011 -15.30 -52.74 -107.85
C ASP A 1011 -14.73 -51.80 -106.77
N LYS A 1012 -13.50 -51.28 -106.95
CA LYS A 1012 -12.89 -50.30 -106.02
C LYS A 1012 -13.47 -48.89 -106.14
N VAL A 1013 -13.96 -48.50 -107.33
CA VAL A 1013 -14.53 -47.16 -107.57
C VAL A 1013 -15.81 -46.93 -106.75
N ASN A 1014 -16.63 -47.97 -106.56
CA ASN A 1014 -17.87 -47.88 -105.76
C ASN A 1014 -17.63 -47.83 -104.23
N SER A 1015 -16.51 -48.39 -103.75
CA SER A 1015 -16.06 -48.27 -102.35
C SER A 1015 -15.52 -46.86 -102.05
N LEU A 1016 -14.78 -46.27 -102.99
CA LEU A 1016 -14.18 -44.94 -102.86
C LEU A 1016 -15.22 -43.81 -102.88
N THR A 1017 -16.36 -43.99 -103.53
CA THR A 1017 -17.44 -42.97 -103.51
C THR A 1017 -18.11 -42.85 -102.14
N LYS A 1018 -18.14 -43.92 -101.32
CA LYS A 1018 -18.64 -43.90 -99.93
C LYS A 1018 -17.62 -43.34 -98.93
N GLN A 1019 -16.31 -43.50 -99.17
CA GLN A 1019 -15.26 -42.88 -98.34
C GLN A 1019 -15.13 -41.37 -98.60
N LYS A 1020 -15.38 -40.91 -99.83
CA LYS A 1020 -15.38 -39.47 -100.18
C LYS A 1020 -16.40 -38.65 -99.38
N ALA A 1021 -17.62 -39.15 -99.22
CA ALA A 1021 -18.67 -38.47 -98.43
C ALA A 1021 -18.38 -38.41 -96.92
N LYS A 1022 -17.59 -39.36 -96.37
CA LYS A 1022 -17.13 -39.34 -94.97
C LYS A 1022 -15.96 -38.38 -94.76
N LEU A 1023 -15.11 -38.21 -95.76
CA LEU A 1023 -13.97 -37.29 -95.72
C LEU A 1023 -14.41 -35.84 -95.90
N GLU A 1024 -15.43 -35.56 -96.72
CA GLU A 1024 -16.00 -34.21 -96.84
C GLU A 1024 -16.62 -33.72 -95.51
N GLN A 1025 -17.25 -34.60 -94.73
CA GLN A 1025 -17.78 -34.24 -93.40
C GLN A 1025 -16.69 -34.11 -92.31
N GLN A 1026 -15.57 -34.83 -92.44
CA GLN A 1026 -14.39 -34.64 -91.56
C GLN A 1026 -13.59 -33.38 -91.90
N VAL A 1027 -13.64 -32.92 -93.14
CA VAL A 1027 -13.02 -31.66 -93.58
C VAL A 1027 -13.79 -30.46 -93.03
N ASP A 1028 -15.13 -30.47 -93.06
CA ASP A 1028 -15.94 -29.40 -92.45
C ASP A 1028 -15.75 -29.32 -90.92
N ASP A 1029 -15.65 -30.47 -90.21
CA ASP A 1029 -15.37 -30.50 -88.76
C ASP A 1029 -13.94 -30.05 -88.43
N LEU A 1030 -12.95 -30.34 -89.29
CA LEU A 1030 -11.56 -29.89 -89.15
C LEU A 1030 -11.39 -28.41 -89.51
N GLU A 1031 -12.15 -27.88 -90.47
CA GLU A 1031 -12.16 -26.44 -90.78
C GLU A 1031 -12.79 -25.62 -89.64
N ALA A 1032 -13.83 -26.14 -88.98
CA ALA A 1032 -14.39 -25.54 -87.77
C ALA A 1032 -13.42 -25.59 -86.57
N SER A 1033 -12.70 -26.70 -86.39
CA SER A 1033 -11.66 -26.82 -85.35
C SER A 1033 -10.47 -25.91 -85.62
N LEU A 1034 -10.02 -25.80 -86.88
CA LEU A 1034 -8.93 -24.93 -87.30
C LEU A 1034 -9.24 -23.44 -87.09
N GLU A 1035 -10.49 -23.02 -87.29
CA GLU A 1035 -10.91 -21.63 -87.07
C GLU A 1035 -11.08 -21.29 -85.57
N GLN A 1036 -11.46 -22.27 -84.75
CA GLN A 1036 -11.46 -22.16 -83.28
C GLN A 1036 -10.02 -22.15 -82.72
N GLU A 1037 -9.12 -22.93 -83.30
CA GLU A 1037 -7.72 -23.02 -82.92
C GLU A 1037 -6.91 -21.80 -83.37
N LYS A 1038 -7.26 -21.14 -84.48
CA LYS A 1038 -6.72 -19.82 -84.84
C LYS A 1038 -7.12 -18.71 -83.87
N LYS A 1039 -8.35 -18.73 -83.34
CA LYS A 1039 -8.81 -17.79 -82.31
C LYS A 1039 -8.10 -18.03 -80.97
N LEU A 1040 -8.04 -19.28 -80.53
CA LEU A 1040 -7.31 -19.67 -79.32
C LEU A 1040 -5.82 -19.35 -79.45
N ARG A 1041 -5.19 -19.60 -80.61
CA ARG A 1041 -3.78 -19.24 -80.87
C ARG A 1041 -3.55 -17.73 -80.82
N MET A 1042 -4.45 -16.91 -81.35
CA MET A 1042 -4.33 -15.44 -81.23
C MET A 1042 -4.49 -14.93 -79.78
N GLU A 1043 -5.38 -15.55 -79.00
CA GLU A 1043 -5.48 -15.28 -77.55
C GLU A 1043 -4.25 -15.77 -76.79
N LEU A 1044 -3.73 -16.95 -77.13
CA LEU A 1044 -2.52 -17.52 -76.54
C LEU A 1044 -1.27 -16.71 -76.89
N GLU A 1045 -1.17 -16.17 -78.10
CA GLU A 1045 -0.05 -15.30 -78.51
C GLU A 1045 -0.12 -13.95 -77.79
N ARG A 1046 -1.32 -13.44 -77.50
CA ARG A 1046 -1.54 -12.24 -76.68
C ARG A 1046 -1.20 -12.46 -75.21
N THR A 1047 -1.67 -13.56 -74.61
CA THR A 1047 -1.33 -13.91 -73.22
C THR A 1047 0.13 -14.28 -73.09
N LYS A 1048 0.73 -14.97 -74.06
CA LYS A 1048 2.17 -15.23 -74.12
C LYS A 1048 2.97 -13.93 -74.18
N ARG A 1049 2.62 -12.95 -75.03
CA ARG A 1049 3.30 -11.64 -75.04
C ARG A 1049 3.12 -10.86 -73.73
N LYS A 1050 1.96 -10.99 -73.08
CA LYS A 1050 1.71 -10.39 -71.76
C LYS A 1050 2.56 -11.04 -70.68
N LEU A 1051 2.57 -12.37 -70.63
CA LEU A 1051 3.35 -13.18 -69.72
C LEU A 1051 4.85 -13.07 -69.98
N GLU A 1052 5.31 -12.90 -71.23
CA GLU A 1052 6.71 -12.61 -71.56
C GLU A 1052 7.11 -11.19 -71.12
N GLY A 1053 6.19 -10.22 -71.19
CA GLY A 1053 6.39 -8.88 -70.64
C GLY A 1053 6.43 -8.88 -69.11
N ASP A 1054 5.51 -9.60 -68.47
CA ASP A 1054 5.44 -9.76 -67.01
C ASP A 1054 6.61 -10.61 -66.50
N LEU A 1055 7.05 -11.63 -67.24
CA LEU A 1055 8.25 -12.42 -66.94
C LEU A 1055 9.52 -11.56 -67.05
N ARG A 1056 9.59 -10.65 -68.03
CA ARG A 1056 10.73 -9.75 -68.18
C ARG A 1056 10.76 -8.67 -67.10
N LEU A 1057 9.61 -8.11 -66.75
CA LEU A 1057 9.46 -7.20 -65.61
C LEU A 1057 9.78 -7.90 -64.29
N THR A 1058 9.32 -9.15 -64.11
CA THR A 1058 9.65 -9.91 -62.90
C THR A 1058 11.13 -10.28 -62.85
N GLN A 1059 11.76 -10.65 -63.98
CA GLN A 1059 13.20 -10.87 -64.06
C GLN A 1059 14.00 -9.59 -63.78
N GLU A 1060 13.57 -8.43 -64.27
CA GLU A 1060 14.16 -7.13 -63.93
C GLU A 1060 13.98 -6.82 -62.44
N THR A 1061 12.78 -7.02 -61.86
CA THR A 1061 12.59 -6.84 -60.42
C THR A 1061 13.34 -7.87 -59.57
N VAL A 1062 13.53 -9.09 -60.05
CA VAL A 1062 14.32 -10.12 -59.35
C VAL A 1062 15.80 -9.75 -59.42
N MET A 1063 16.30 -9.26 -60.55
CA MET A 1063 17.67 -8.72 -60.64
C MET A 1063 17.85 -7.47 -59.78
N ASP A 1064 16.88 -6.56 -59.73
CA ASP A 1064 16.92 -5.39 -58.85
C ASP A 1064 16.86 -5.82 -57.38
N LEU A 1065 16.04 -6.80 -57.02
CA LEU A 1065 15.96 -7.37 -55.67
C LEU A 1065 17.21 -8.18 -55.31
N GLU A 1066 17.85 -8.86 -56.26
CA GLU A 1066 19.13 -9.55 -56.04
C GLU A 1066 20.28 -8.56 -55.87
N ASN A 1067 20.28 -7.46 -56.64
CA ASN A 1067 21.22 -6.35 -56.47
C ASN A 1067 20.98 -5.61 -55.15
N ASP A 1068 19.73 -5.38 -54.77
CA ASP A 1068 19.36 -4.78 -53.48
C ASP A 1068 19.67 -5.74 -52.33
N LYS A 1069 19.46 -7.04 -52.49
CA LYS A 1069 19.89 -8.08 -51.54
C LYS A 1069 21.41 -8.07 -51.40
N GLN A 1070 22.18 -8.03 -52.48
CA GLN A 1070 23.64 -7.92 -52.41
C GLN A 1070 24.08 -6.61 -51.73
N ARG A 1071 23.45 -5.47 -52.09
CA ARG A 1071 23.72 -4.19 -51.43
C ARG A 1071 23.37 -4.23 -49.95
N LEU A 1072 22.24 -4.85 -49.59
CA LEU A 1072 21.79 -4.98 -48.21
C LEU A 1072 22.65 -5.98 -47.45
N GLU A 1073 23.13 -7.06 -48.06
CA GLU A 1073 24.09 -8.01 -47.47
C GLU A 1073 25.47 -7.37 -47.28
N GLU A 1074 25.93 -6.53 -48.20
CA GLU A 1074 27.17 -5.74 -48.02
C GLU A 1074 27.00 -4.67 -46.95
N LYS A 1075 25.82 -4.02 -46.90
CA LYS A 1075 25.49 -3.02 -45.88
C LYS A 1075 25.29 -3.68 -44.51
N LEU A 1076 24.72 -4.88 -44.47
CA LEU A 1076 24.57 -5.72 -43.30
C LEU A 1076 25.95 -6.18 -42.83
N LYS A 1077 26.83 -6.66 -43.71
CA LYS A 1077 28.22 -6.98 -43.36
C LYS A 1077 28.99 -5.78 -42.82
N LYS A 1078 28.80 -4.59 -43.42
CA LYS A 1078 29.37 -3.34 -42.88
C LYS A 1078 28.77 -3.00 -41.51
N GLN A 1079 27.46 -3.12 -41.34
CA GLN A 1079 26.80 -2.87 -40.06
C GLN A 1079 27.13 -3.92 -39.01
N GLU A 1080 27.35 -5.19 -39.38
CA GLU A 1080 27.80 -6.27 -38.50
C GLU A 1080 29.27 -6.05 -38.10
N PHE A 1081 30.10 -5.54 -39.01
CA PHE A 1081 31.46 -5.14 -38.69
C PHE A 1081 31.50 -3.88 -37.81
N GLU A 1082 30.67 -2.87 -38.09
CA GLU A 1082 30.49 -1.69 -37.23
C GLU A 1082 29.88 -2.06 -35.88
N TYR A 1083 28.93 -2.99 -35.85
CA TYR A 1083 28.32 -3.52 -34.63
C TYR A 1083 29.32 -4.34 -33.84
N SER A 1084 30.14 -5.16 -34.48
CA SER A 1084 31.24 -5.88 -33.84
C SER A 1084 32.28 -4.90 -33.28
N GLN A 1085 32.68 -3.87 -34.03
CA GLN A 1085 33.55 -2.80 -33.52
C GLN A 1085 32.92 -1.99 -32.38
N LEU A 1086 31.62 -1.70 -32.46
CA LEU A 1086 30.88 -1.01 -31.40
C LEU A 1086 30.68 -1.92 -30.19
N ALA A 1087 30.53 -3.23 -30.38
CA ALA A 1087 30.44 -4.21 -29.31
C ALA A 1087 31.78 -4.38 -28.61
N THR A 1088 32.89 -4.43 -29.35
CA THR A 1088 34.24 -4.41 -28.77
C THR A 1088 34.51 -3.08 -28.06
N LYS A 1089 34.11 -1.94 -28.65
CA LYS A 1089 34.19 -0.64 -27.96
C LYS A 1089 33.29 -0.58 -26.74
N LEU A 1090 32.12 -1.20 -26.77
CA LEU A 1090 31.21 -1.28 -25.63
C LEU A 1090 31.80 -2.18 -24.54
N GLU A 1091 32.46 -3.28 -24.88
CA GLU A 1091 33.19 -4.12 -23.94
C GLU A 1091 34.39 -3.38 -23.34
N ASP A 1092 35.15 -2.64 -24.17
CA ASP A 1092 36.25 -1.79 -23.70
C ASP A 1092 35.74 -0.64 -22.83
N GLU A 1093 34.63 0.00 -23.20
CA GLU A 1093 33.97 1.03 -22.38
C GLU A 1093 33.33 0.44 -21.12
N GLN A 1094 32.80 -0.78 -21.15
CA GLN A 1094 32.29 -1.47 -19.95
C GLN A 1094 33.42 -1.89 -19.01
N ALA A 1095 34.57 -2.30 -19.56
CA ALA A 1095 35.78 -2.56 -18.81
C ALA A 1095 36.34 -1.26 -18.21
N LEU A 1096 36.33 -0.17 -18.98
CA LEU A 1096 36.71 1.16 -18.51
C LEU A 1096 35.73 1.70 -17.47
N VAL A 1097 34.42 1.51 -17.64
CA VAL A 1097 33.37 1.85 -16.67
C VAL A 1097 33.53 1.01 -15.42
N SER A 1098 33.88 -0.27 -15.51
CA SER A 1098 34.18 -1.11 -14.35
C SER A 1098 35.45 -0.65 -13.61
N GLN A 1099 36.48 -0.24 -14.34
CA GLN A 1099 37.70 0.36 -13.76
C GLN A 1099 37.41 1.74 -13.15
N LEU A 1100 36.61 2.58 -13.81
CA LEU A 1100 36.20 3.89 -13.32
C LEU A 1100 35.25 3.75 -12.14
N GLN A 1101 34.37 2.75 -12.09
CA GLN A 1101 33.53 2.45 -10.93
C GLN A 1101 34.37 1.97 -9.74
N LYS A 1102 35.43 1.18 -9.97
CA LYS A 1102 36.42 0.87 -8.93
C LYS A 1102 37.15 2.13 -8.47
N LYS A 1103 37.63 2.96 -9.39
CA LYS A 1103 38.26 4.26 -9.05
C LYS A 1103 37.30 5.23 -8.37
N ILE A 1104 36.02 5.24 -8.74
CA ILE A 1104 34.98 6.05 -8.10
C ILE A 1104 34.74 5.52 -6.70
N LYS A 1105 34.67 4.20 -6.48
CA LYS A 1105 34.58 3.64 -5.12
C LYS A 1105 35.82 3.94 -4.29
N GLU A 1106 37.02 3.85 -4.86
CA GLU A 1106 38.27 4.21 -4.18
C GLU A 1106 38.33 5.70 -3.88
N LEU A 1107 37.91 6.56 -4.82
CA LEU A 1107 37.82 8.01 -4.62
C LEU A 1107 36.67 8.39 -3.68
N GLN A 1108 35.57 7.64 -3.64
CA GLN A 1108 34.48 7.84 -2.69
C GLN A 1108 34.92 7.45 -1.29
N ALA A 1109 35.63 6.33 -1.13
CA ALA A 1109 36.26 5.98 0.14
C ALA A 1109 37.32 7.01 0.56
N ARG A 1110 38.09 7.55 -0.39
CA ARG A 1110 39.05 8.64 -0.16
C ARG A 1110 38.36 9.97 0.16
N ILE A 1111 37.21 10.25 -0.45
CA ILE A 1111 36.38 11.43 -0.16
C ILE A 1111 35.75 11.26 1.20
N GLU A 1112 35.22 10.09 1.58
CA GLU A 1112 34.73 9.81 2.93
C GLU A 1112 35.85 9.95 3.96
N GLU A 1113 37.05 9.43 3.69
CA GLU A 1113 38.23 9.58 4.56
C GLU A 1113 38.67 11.06 4.66
N LEU A 1114 38.70 11.80 3.54
CA LEU A 1114 39.01 13.24 3.52
C LEU A 1114 37.88 14.10 4.09
N GLU A 1115 36.62 13.65 4.02
CA GLU A 1115 35.46 14.29 4.64
C GLU A 1115 35.49 14.05 6.14
N GLU A 1116 35.81 12.85 6.60
CA GLU A 1116 36.07 12.57 8.02
C GLU A 1116 37.28 13.37 8.54
N GLU A 1117 38.37 13.48 7.77
CA GLU A 1117 39.51 14.34 8.11
C GLU A 1117 39.13 15.83 8.07
N LEU A 1118 38.32 16.28 7.11
CA LEU A 1118 37.83 17.66 7.02
C LEU A 1118 36.82 17.97 8.12
N GLU A 1119 35.99 17.02 8.53
CA GLU A 1119 35.04 17.13 9.63
C GLU A 1119 35.79 17.13 10.98
N ALA A 1120 36.83 16.31 11.10
CA ALA A 1120 37.77 16.33 12.22
C ALA A 1120 38.57 17.65 12.27
N GLU A 1121 39.03 18.16 11.13
CA GLU A 1121 39.73 19.43 11.02
C GLU A 1121 38.78 20.61 11.21
N ARG A 1122 37.53 20.55 10.74
CA ARG A 1122 36.46 21.53 11.04
C ARG A 1122 36.09 21.49 12.51
N ALA A 1123 36.00 20.33 13.14
CA ALA A 1123 35.77 20.21 14.57
C ALA A 1123 36.96 20.73 15.37
N ALA A 1124 38.20 20.47 14.93
CA ALA A 1124 39.42 21.02 15.52
C ALA A 1124 39.50 22.54 15.31
N ARG A 1125 39.16 23.04 14.12
CA ARG A 1125 39.14 24.47 13.77
C ARG A 1125 38.01 25.20 14.45
N ALA A 1126 36.84 24.59 14.63
CA ALA A 1126 35.75 25.10 15.47
C ALA A 1126 36.14 25.10 16.94
N LYS A 1127 36.93 24.12 17.41
CA LYS A 1127 37.47 24.11 18.77
C LYS A 1127 38.55 25.17 18.96
N VAL A 1128 39.40 25.40 17.95
CA VAL A 1128 40.41 26.47 17.94
C VAL A 1128 39.76 27.83 17.75
N GLU A 1129 38.72 27.98 16.93
CA GLU A 1129 37.94 29.22 16.81
C GLU A 1129 37.13 29.48 18.07
N LYS A 1130 36.60 28.44 18.73
CA LYS A 1130 35.99 28.58 20.04
C LYS A 1130 37.01 29.00 21.08
N GLN A 1131 38.19 28.38 21.11
CA GLN A 1131 39.29 28.82 21.97
C GLN A 1131 39.82 30.21 21.61
N ARG A 1132 39.81 30.60 20.33
CA ARG A 1132 40.20 31.93 19.87
C ARG A 1132 39.12 32.96 20.16
N ALA A 1133 37.85 32.60 20.10
CA ALA A 1133 36.72 33.43 20.50
C ALA A 1133 36.68 33.56 22.02
N ASP A 1134 36.96 32.49 22.77
CA ASP A 1134 37.11 32.50 24.22
C ASP A 1134 38.35 33.33 24.62
N LEU A 1135 39.49 33.20 23.93
CA LEU A 1135 40.69 34.04 24.14
C LEU A 1135 40.49 35.48 23.66
N SER A 1136 39.73 35.72 22.59
CA SER A 1136 39.38 37.05 22.09
C SER A 1136 38.39 37.72 23.03
N ARG A 1137 37.51 36.93 23.66
CA ARG A 1137 36.59 37.36 24.69
C ARG A 1137 37.29 37.55 26.04
N GLU A 1138 38.30 36.74 26.37
CA GLU A 1138 39.19 36.99 27.49
C GLU A 1138 40.10 38.19 27.23
N LEU A 1139 40.50 38.45 25.98
CA LEU A 1139 41.22 39.66 25.56
C LEU A 1139 40.30 40.88 25.55
N GLU A 1140 39.04 40.76 25.14
CA GLU A 1140 38.02 41.81 25.26
C GLU A 1140 37.66 42.03 26.73
N GLU A 1141 37.55 40.99 27.56
CA GLU A 1141 37.36 41.14 29.02
C GLU A 1141 38.62 41.69 29.70
N LEU A 1142 39.82 41.36 29.25
CA LEU A 1142 41.07 41.97 29.73
C LEU A 1142 41.24 43.38 29.20
N SER A 1143 40.78 43.69 27.99
CA SER A 1143 40.80 45.01 27.39
C SER A 1143 39.70 45.90 27.95
N GLU A 1144 38.52 45.37 28.28
CA GLU A 1144 37.48 46.02 29.08
C GLU A 1144 37.97 46.18 30.50
N ARG A 1145 38.68 45.22 31.11
CA ARG A 1145 39.34 45.44 32.41
C ARG A 1145 40.49 46.44 32.32
N LEU A 1146 41.14 46.60 31.17
CA LEU A 1146 42.19 47.59 30.93
C LEU A 1146 41.59 48.97 30.59
N GLU A 1147 40.43 49.04 29.95
CA GLU A 1147 39.63 50.26 29.73
C GLU A 1147 38.84 50.64 30.98
N GLU A 1148 38.46 49.71 31.84
CA GLU A 1148 37.89 49.94 33.17
C GLU A 1148 39.00 50.32 34.15
N ALA A 1149 40.19 49.70 34.09
CA ALA A 1149 41.35 50.15 34.86
C ALA A 1149 41.90 51.47 34.32
N GLY A 1150 41.94 51.66 33.00
CA GLY A 1150 42.37 52.88 32.31
C GLY A 1150 41.34 54.00 32.43
N GLY A 1151 40.06 53.65 32.48
CA GLY A 1151 38.91 54.52 32.77
C GLY A 1151 38.81 54.86 34.25
N ALA A 1152 39.16 53.95 35.16
CA ALA A 1152 39.37 54.25 36.57
C ALA A 1152 40.60 55.15 36.76
N THR A 1153 41.67 54.95 36.00
CA THR A 1153 42.87 55.82 36.04
C THR A 1153 42.60 57.19 35.41
N ALA A 1154 41.84 57.26 34.31
CA ALA A 1154 41.42 58.49 33.65
C ALA A 1154 40.38 59.25 34.49
N ALA A 1155 39.40 58.58 35.07
CA ALA A 1155 38.46 59.15 36.03
C ALA A 1155 39.18 59.61 37.29
N GLN A 1156 40.24 58.93 37.75
CA GLN A 1156 41.02 59.37 38.91
C GLN A 1156 41.99 60.52 38.58
N ILE A 1157 42.48 60.62 37.34
CA ILE A 1157 43.22 61.79 36.83
C ILE A 1157 42.28 62.98 36.61
N GLU A 1158 41.05 62.76 36.14
CA GLU A 1158 40.04 63.80 35.92
C GLU A 1158 39.43 64.28 37.25
N LEU A 1159 39.29 63.39 38.23
CA LEU A 1159 38.87 63.70 39.61
C LEU A 1159 40.02 64.35 40.41
N ASN A 1160 41.29 64.03 40.12
CA ASN A 1160 42.44 64.80 40.61
C ASN A 1160 42.56 66.18 39.94
N LYS A 1161 42.30 66.31 38.62
CA LYS A 1161 42.23 67.61 37.94
C LYS A 1161 41.06 68.47 38.40
N ARG A 1162 39.89 67.87 38.68
CA ARG A 1162 38.76 68.56 39.33
C ARG A 1162 39.08 68.96 40.76
N ARG A 1163 39.74 68.10 41.54
CA ARG A 1163 40.23 68.44 42.88
C ARG A 1163 41.28 69.53 42.85
N GLU A 1164 42.22 69.53 41.91
CA GLU A 1164 43.22 70.61 41.74
C GLU A 1164 42.57 71.92 41.26
N ALA A 1165 41.57 71.85 40.38
CA ALA A 1165 40.80 73.02 39.94
C ALA A 1165 39.92 73.59 41.08
N GLU A 1166 39.31 72.74 41.90
CA GLU A 1166 38.60 73.15 43.12
C GLU A 1166 39.57 73.65 44.19
N PHE A 1167 40.76 73.07 44.34
CA PHE A 1167 41.80 73.57 45.26
C PHE A 1167 42.36 74.91 44.81
N ALA A 1168 42.53 75.14 43.51
CA ALA A 1168 42.96 76.41 42.94
C ALA A 1168 41.86 77.48 43.06
N LYS A 1169 40.58 77.09 42.90
CA LYS A 1169 39.43 77.97 43.12
C LYS A 1169 39.27 78.33 44.60
N LEU A 1170 39.38 77.35 45.51
CA LEU A 1170 39.38 77.57 46.96
C LEU A 1170 40.61 78.36 47.44
N ARG A 1171 41.79 78.19 46.83
CA ARG A 1171 42.96 79.06 47.09
C ARG A 1171 42.71 80.50 46.64
N ARG A 1172 42.10 80.71 45.47
CA ARG A 1172 41.71 82.06 45.01
C ARG A 1172 40.64 82.67 45.89
N GLU A 1173 39.61 81.92 46.29
CA GLU A 1173 38.57 82.39 47.21
C GLU A 1173 39.14 82.64 48.62
N LEU A 1174 40.15 81.89 49.06
CA LEU A 1174 40.88 82.13 50.31
C LEU A 1174 41.84 83.33 50.23
N GLU A 1175 42.51 83.56 49.09
CA GLU A 1175 43.34 84.75 48.84
C GLU A 1175 42.49 86.02 48.69
N GLU A 1176 41.32 85.96 48.02
CA GLU A 1176 40.36 87.06 47.96
C GLU A 1176 39.71 87.32 49.33
N SER A 1177 39.42 86.27 50.11
CA SER A 1177 38.95 86.41 51.48
C SER A 1177 40.02 86.97 52.40
N ASN A 1178 41.29 86.55 52.27
CA ASN A 1178 42.41 87.12 53.03
C ASN A 1178 42.73 88.56 52.61
N LEU A 1179 42.65 88.92 51.32
CA LEU A 1179 42.78 90.31 50.87
C LEU A 1179 41.62 91.18 51.41
N GLY A 1180 40.40 90.63 51.46
CA GLY A 1180 39.26 91.25 52.13
C GLY A 1180 39.48 91.41 53.64
N HIS A 1181 40.07 90.41 54.30
CA HIS A 1181 40.39 90.43 55.74
C HIS A 1181 41.55 91.37 56.07
N GLU A 1182 42.61 91.42 55.25
CA GLU A 1182 43.71 92.39 55.38
C GLU A 1182 43.24 93.81 55.09
N ALA A 1183 42.35 94.02 54.12
CA ALA A 1183 41.73 95.32 53.90
C ALA A 1183 40.87 95.75 55.09
N THR A 1184 40.09 94.85 55.70
CA THR A 1184 39.32 95.16 56.91
C THR A 1184 40.20 95.34 58.15
N VAL A 1185 41.27 94.55 58.34
CA VAL A 1185 42.25 94.72 59.43
C VAL A 1185 43.07 95.99 59.24
N SER A 1186 43.44 96.36 58.02
CA SER A 1186 44.10 97.64 57.71
C SER A 1186 43.17 98.82 57.99
N THR A 1187 41.88 98.71 57.63
CA THR A 1187 40.87 99.72 57.95
C THR A 1187 40.62 99.83 59.45
N LEU A 1188 40.66 98.72 60.20
CA LEU A 1188 40.56 98.68 61.66
C LEU A 1188 41.82 99.19 62.35
N ARG A 1189 43.02 98.91 61.83
CA ARG A 1189 44.29 99.48 62.32
C ARG A 1189 44.36 100.98 62.06
N LYS A 1190 43.87 101.44 60.89
CA LYS A 1190 43.76 102.87 60.59
C LYS A 1190 42.75 103.53 61.53
N LYS A 1191 41.55 102.94 61.70
CA LYS A 1191 40.58 103.43 62.70
C LYS A 1191 41.14 103.44 64.12
N HIS A 1192 41.88 102.40 64.54
CA HIS A 1192 42.46 102.29 65.88
C HIS A 1192 43.68 103.21 66.08
N ALA A 1193 44.45 103.50 65.02
CA ALA A 1193 45.50 104.51 65.05
C ALA A 1193 44.90 105.92 65.10
N ASP A 1194 43.82 106.18 64.35
CA ASP A 1194 43.07 107.44 64.38
C ASP A 1194 42.39 107.62 65.76
N THR A 1195 41.77 106.59 66.35
CA THR A 1195 41.21 106.67 67.72
C THR A 1195 42.28 106.77 68.81
N SER A 1196 43.45 106.15 68.62
CA SER A 1196 44.55 106.26 69.58
C SER A 1196 45.30 107.60 69.46
N SER A 1197 45.29 108.23 68.28
CA SER A 1197 45.74 109.61 68.07
C SER A 1197 44.77 110.61 68.69
N GLU A 1198 43.45 110.41 68.52
CA GLU A 1198 42.41 111.22 69.17
C GLU A 1198 42.42 111.07 70.71
N MET A 1199 42.75 109.90 71.24
CA MET A 1199 42.91 109.66 72.69
C MET A 1199 44.24 110.21 73.25
N SER A 1200 45.26 110.44 72.41
CA SER A 1200 46.56 111.01 72.82
C SER A 1200 46.62 112.53 72.69
N GLU A 1201 45.63 113.17 72.05
CA GLU A 1201 45.42 114.63 72.05
C GLU A 1201 44.42 115.11 73.14
N GLN A 1202 43.92 114.18 73.98
CA GLN A 1202 43.14 114.47 75.20
C GLN A 1202 43.88 114.09 76.51
N VAL A 1203 45.21 114.10 76.47
CA VAL A 1203 46.12 114.24 77.63
C VAL A 1203 47.13 115.33 77.27
#